data_AF-G0R1C2-F1
#
_entry.id   AF-G0R1C2-F1
#
_cell.length_a   1.000
_cell.length_b   1.000
_cell.length_c   1.000
_cell.angle_alpha   90.00
_cell.angle_beta   90.00
_cell.angle_gamma   90.00
#
_symmetry.space_group_name_H-M   'P 1'
#
loop_
_entity.id
_entity.type
_entity.pdbx_description
1 polymer ?
#
loop_
_entity_poly.entity_id
_entity_poly.type
_entity_poly.pdbx_seq_one_letter_code
_entity_poly.pdbx_strand_id
1 'polypeptide(L)'
;MNEQIQYLKQTQTELKQNTLFLENNEIQNISSLNPCDILKQQGSVISQSIESLNLLFLDFQSFSNEQVYQCIEYISLDIQQKQEDLQKANWNISNIIKLIIQKVSSINWGKVLLQMDCQNLQIETYQQFCTFFNIFLQINKQYFFSMPQQLFNQKWQNSKSQLQFFKNLLQLNQPSIVRWDEIPKTIINLDFNPLYKYQTLNPPVLQFWACVDILQQILQLSEEYYDETKLLLEYPLKKCTDILTVGLSQIKNIKNQGLQNEILSQLFQNYLSNHSSSVQILEAIWKKNEDLLINAMCELYKNDNKKENTCLNISRILDISQQIKDSLISLTNCKDYYFSVSLGILAGKREFLHFDQWINERIKNVGNPFVEALLTYIDDNLLSQINQINSKTYFINNLQELYESALEKAQITPEILTIIFECLLTEPPYNLSEINRQKLQEQYKIIIECFPQLNGRINPQIQQIEKKANTQFQQLYSKEISIEQFIDNLNNLRKSNIKEDNEVFACMITGLLEECRFHDQYPYSELIFTGQLFGAIINAQLIFQKPLAIFLEIVLDYCKRNNKKIEFSIKAIDGMNDRLYEFPNFIYGLFDSQILLFYPDFLLKIVENCYKKGIIFNNDIQYLDQIKDKCLNQININKMQNIENNQKFYSRKFGLIDILRFLK
;
A
#
# COMPACT_ATOMS: atom_id res chain seq x y z
N MET A 1 4.47 77.27 66.79
CA MET A 1 4.07 76.41 67.93
C MET A 1 2.55 76.30 68.06
N ASN A 2 1.79 77.40 68.11
CA ASN A 2 0.32 77.35 68.16
C ASN A 2 -0.35 76.76 66.90
N GLU A 3 0.21 76.98 65.70
CA GLU A 3 -0.30 76.38 64.44
C GLU A 3 -0.07 74.86 64.36
N GLN A 4 1.05 74.35 64.88
CA GLN A 4 1.33 72.91 64.95
C GLN A 4 0.42 72.20 65.96
N ILE A 5 0.03 72.87 67.05
CA ILE A 5 -0.92 72.32 68.04
C ILE A 5 -2.35 72.31 67.48
N GLN A 6 -2.71 73.28 66.64
CA GLN A 6 -4.00 73.29 65.93
C GLN A 6 -4.08 72.16 64.89
N TYR A 7 -3.01 71.95 64.12
CA TYR A 7 -2.92 70.85 63.14
C TYR A 7 -2.97 69.47 63.80
N LEU A 8 -2.31 69.29 64.96
CA LEU A 8 -2.35 68.04 65.74
C LEU A 8 -3.71 67.79 66.41
N LYS A 9 -4.45 68.85 66.78
CA LYS A 9 -5.83 68.71 67.30
C LYS A 9 -6.82 68.40 66.19
N GLN A 10 -6.69 69.00 65.01
CA GLN A 10 -7.51 68.69 63.82
C GLN A 10 -7.33 67.24 63.37
N THR A 11 -6.09 66.78 63.27
CA THR A 11 -5.78 65.38 62.91
C THR A 11 -6.23 64.38 63.98
N GLN A 12 -6.19 64.72 65.28
CA GLN A 12 -6.78 63.88 66.34
C GLN A 12 -8.31 63.82 66.29
N THR A 13 -9.00 64.90 65.92
CA THR A 13 -10.46 64.89 65.74
C THR A 13 -10.90 64.15 64.48
N GLU A 14 -10.14 64.25 63.38
CA GLU A 14 -10.38 63.48 62.15
C GLU A 14 -10.09 61.98 62.35
N LEU A 15 -9.03 61.63 63.10
CA LEU A 15 -8.76 60.24 63.48
C LEU A 15 -9.85 59.69 64.41
N LYS A 16 -10.34 60.47 65.39
CA LYS A 16 -11.45 60.06 66.26
C LYS A 16 -12.79 59.94 65.53
N GLN A 17 -13.07 60.82 64.56
CA GLN A 17 -14.27 60.71 63.73
C GLN A 17 -14.18 59.51 62.77
N ASN A 18 -13.02 59.22 62.19
CA ASN A 18 -12.82 58.03 61.36
C ASN A 18 -12.87 56.72 62.18
N THR A 19 -12.38 56.69 63.42
CA THR A 19 -12.53 55.50 64.28
C THR A 19 -13.97 55.32 64.79
N LEU A 20 -14.70 56.40 65.09
CA LEU A 20 -16.12 56.30 65.50
C LEU A 20 -17.08 56.02 64.33
N PHE A 21 -16.70 56.39 63.10
CA PHE A 21 -17.47 56.01 61.89
C PHE A 21 -17.25 54.53 61.53
N LEU A 22 -16.08 53.98 61.86
CA LEU A 22 -15.75 52.56 61.70
C LEU A 22 -16.34 51.65 62.80
N GLU A 23 -16.59 52.17 64.01
CA GLU A 23 -17.09 51.33 65.11
C GLU A 23 -18.63 51.19 65.18
N ASN A 24 -19.43 52.06 64.54
CA ASN A 24 -20.87 52.12 64.84
C ASN A 24 -21.86 51.83 63.69
N ASN A 25 -21.46 51.70 62.41
CA ASN A 25 -22.45 51.55 61.33
C ASN A 25 -22.26 50.37 60.35
N GLU A 26 -21.23 49.53 60.49
CA GLU A 26 -21.09 48.33 59.62
C GLU A 26 -20.82 47.02 60.37
N ILE A 27 -20.77 47.02 61.71
CA ILE A 27 -20.43 45.81 62.49
C ILE A 27 -21.66 44.91 62.78
N GLN A 28 -22.89 45.38 62.59
CA GLN A 28 -24.08 44.60 62.96
C GLN A 28 -24.61 43.62 61.88
N ASN A 29 -23.97 43.51 60.71
CA ASN A 29 -24.39 42.57 59.65
C ASN A 29 -23.26 41.66 59.11
N ILE A 30 -22.12 41.56 59.81
CA ILE A 30 -20.95 40.77 59.33
C ILE A 30 -21.06 39.28 59.71
N SER A 31 -21.87 38.92 60.70
CA SER A 31 -22.03 37.52 61.15
C SER A 31 -22.83 36.62 60.18
N SER A 32 -23.42 37.18 59.13
CA SER A 32 -24.17 36.45 58.10
C SER A 32 -23.55 36.49 56.70
N LEU A 33 -22.40 37.17 56.53
CA LEU A 33 -21.74 37.33 55.24
C LEU A 33 -20.72 36.21 55.01
N ASN A 34 -20.69 35.67 53.78
CA ASN A 34 -19.67 34.69 53.42
C ASN A 34 -18.28 35.34 53.50
N PRO A 35 -17.22 34.59 53.89
CA PRO A 35 -15.84 35.09 53.92
C PRO A 35 -15.39 35.79 52.64
N CYS A 36 -15.90 35.34 51.50
CA CYS A 36 -15.66 35.95 50.18
C CYS A 36 -16.26 37.37 50.06
N ASP A 37 -17.42 37.61 50.66
CA ASP A 37 -18.09 38.92 50.62
C ASP A 37 -17.41 39.95 51.54
N ILE A 38 -16.78 39.48 52.63
CA ILE A 38 -15.93 40.29 53.50
C ILE A 38 -14.64 40.71 52.76
N LEU A 39 -14.02 39.79 52.00
CA LEU A 39 -12.85 40.09 51.17
C LEU A 39 -13.19 41.04 50.00
N LYS A 40 -14.38 40.91 49.42
CA LYS A 40 -14.87 41.82 48.35
C LYS A 40 -15.00 43.27 48.81
N GLN A 41 -15.42 43.48 50.06
CA GLN A 41 -15.69 44.82 50.56
C GLN A 41 -14.43 45.54 51.06
N GLN A 42 -13.46 44.83 51.67
CA GLN A 42 -12.34 45.49 52.36
C GLN A 42 -10.95 44.84 52.15
N GLY A 43 -10.83 43.79 51.33
CA GLY A 43 -9.62 42.95 51.30
C GLY A 43 -8.34 43.61 50.74
N SER A 44 -8.44 44.51 49.75
CA SER A 44 -7.25 45.11 49.11
C SER A 44 -6.50 46.08 50.02
N VAL A 45 -7.20 46.73 50.95
CA VAL A 45 -6.64 47.71 51.90
C VAL A 45 -6.04 47.01 53.13
N ILE A 46 -6.65 45.91 53.57
CA ILE A 46 -6.37 45.26 54.86
C ILE A 46 -5.30 44.16 54.74
N SER A 47 -5.04 43.65 53.53
CA SER A 47 -4.01 42.61 53.31
C SER A 47 -2.59 42.96 53.78
N GLN A 48 -2.30 44.24 54.05
CA GLN A 48 -0.97 44.72 54.42
C GLN A 48 -0.52 44.32 55.84
N SER A 49 -1.43 44.01 56.77
CA SER A 49 -1.08 43.55 58.13
C SER A 49 -1.85 42.29 58.57
N ILE A 50 -1.15 41.34 59.19
CA ILE A 50 -1.72 40.06 59.65
C ILE A 50 -2.73 40.26 60.79
N GLU A 51 -2.49 41.27 61.64
CA GLU A 51 -3.32 41.59 62.81
C GLU A 51 -4.72 42.10 62.43
N SER A 52 -4.80 42.95 61.39
CA SER A 52 -6.08 43.50 60.92
C SER A 52 -6.95 42.45 60.21
N LEU A 53 -6.33 41.55 59.45
CA LEU A 53 -7.05 40.41 58.90
C LEU A 53 -7.49 39.41 60.00
N ASN A 54 -6.67 39.18 61.02
CA ASN A 54 -7.03 38.28 62.13
C ASN A 54 -8.22 38.79 62.94
N LEU A 55 -8.35 40.12 63.11
CA LEU A 55 -9.47 40.77 63.78
C LEU A 55 -10.80 40.62 63.01
N LEU A 56 -10.78 40.70 61.68
CA LEU A 56 -11.98 40.54 60.83
C LEU A 56 -12.48 39.09 60.74
N PHE A 57 -11.58 38.12 60.86
CA PHE A 57 -11.90 36.69 60.86
C PHE A 57 -11.89 36.08 62.26
N LEU A 58 -12.13 36.87 63.31
CA LEU A 58 -12.23 36.39 64.69
C LEU A 58 -13.43 35.44 64.90
N ASP A 59 -14.55 35.72 64.24
CA ASP A 59 -15.83 35.01 64.45
C ASP A 59 -15.96 33.70 63.65
N PHE A 60 -15.07 33.46 62.67
CA PHE A 60 -15.07 32.24 61.87
C PHE A 60 -14.15 31.18 62.50
N GLN A 61 -14.72 30.15 63.14
CA GLN A 61 -13.98 29.06 63.79
C GLN A 61 -13.31 28.09 62.81
N SER A 62 -13.82 27.97 61.58
CA SER A 62 -13.24 27.15 60.51
C SER A 62 -13.79 27.57 59.14
N PHE A 63 -12.93 27.66 58.12
CA PHE A 63 -13.38 27.87 56.74
C PHE A 63 -13.68 26.52 56.06
N SER A 64 -14.76 26.46 55.27
CA SER A 64 -14.99 25.31 54.38
C SER A 64 -14.06 25.35 53.16
N ASN A 65 -13.79 24.21 52.53
CA ASN A 65 -12.93 24.15 51.34
C ASN A 65 -13.48 25.03 50.19
N GLU A 66 -14.80 25.14 50.07
CA GLU A 66 -15.48 25.95 49.06
C GLU A 66 -15.31 27.46 49.33
N GLN A 67 -15.44 27.88 50.59
CA GLN A 67 -15.22 29.28 50.97
C GLN A 67 -13.78 29.72 50.70
N VAL A 68 -12.81 28.85 50.99
CA VAL A 68 -11.39 29.10 50.70
C VAL A 68 -11.14 29.21 49.20
N TYR A 69 -11.77 28.33 48.40
CA TYR A 69 -11.71 28.41 46.93
C TYR A 69 -12.25 29.76 46.43
N GLN A 70 -13.46 30.15 46.83
CA GLN A 70 -14.09 31.41 46.41
C GLN A 70 -13.25 32.64 46.79
N CYS A 71 -12.60 32.62 47.96
CA CYS A 71 -11.69 33.68 48.39
C CYS A 71 -10.45 33.78 47.47
N ILE A 72 -9.83 32.64 47.13
CA ILE A 72 -8.64 32.62 46.25
C ILE A 72 -9.02 32.98 44.81
N GLU A 73 -10.17 32.50 44.31
CA GLU A 73 -10.73 32.87 43.01
C GLU A 73 -10.94 34.39 42.95
N TYR A 74 -11.59 34.99 43.96
CA TYR A 74 -11.81 36.43 44.01
C TYR A 74 -10.50 37.24 44.05
N ILE A 75 -9.53 36.83 44.86
CA ILE A 75 -8.21 37.49 44.92
C ILE A 75 -7.53 37.45 43.54
N SER A 76 -7.63 36.34 42.82
CA SER A 76 -7.07 36.21 41.47
C SER A 76 -7.72 37.16 40.46
N LEU A 77 -9.02 37.46 40.61
CA LEU A 77 -9.78 38.40 39.79
C LEU A 77 -9.46 39.87 40.11
N ASP A 78 -9.43 40.25 41.40
CA ASP A 78 -9.22 41.64 41.82
C ASP A 78 -7.79 42.12 41.57
N ILE A 79 -6.79 41.22 41.62
CA ILE A 79 -5.41 41.52 41.20
C ILE A 79 -5.36 41.96 39.72
N GLN A 80 -6.31 41.51 38.89
CA GLN A 80 -6.34 41.79 37.46
C GLN A 80 -7.15 43.05 37.10
N GLN A 81 -8.38 43.18 37.63
CA GLN A 81 -9.26 44.31 37.32
C GLN A 81 -8.61 45.67 37.64
N LYS A 82 -7.73 45.71 38.64
CA LYS A 82 -6.98 46.91 39.05
C LYS A 82 -5.54 46.97 38.52
N GLN A 83 -5.16 46.12 37.56
CA GLN A 83 -3.93 46.28 36.77
C GLN A 83 -4.18 47.02 35.45
N GLU A 84 -5.38 46.93 34.89
CA GLU A 84 -5.82 47.73 33.74
C GLU A 84 -6.11 49.19 34.14
N ASP A 85 -6.68 49.40 35.33
CA ASP A 85 -6.71 50.69 36.01
C ASP A 85 -5.37 50.91 36.73
N LEU A 86 -4.68 52.03 36.52
CA LEU A 86 -3.35 52.35 37.08
C LEU A 86 -3.22 52.38 38.64
N GLN A 87 -4.18 51.81 39.39
CA GLN A 87 -4.16 51.70 40.84
C GLN A 87 -3.66 50.32 41.30
N LYS A 88 -2.34 50.19 41.51
CA LYS A 88 -1.71 48.99 42.09
C LYS A 88 -2.39 48.58 43.41
N ALA A 89 -3.26 47.58 43.36
CA ALA A 89 -3.70 46.87 44.57
C ALA A 89 -2.52 46.01 45.09
N ASN A 90 -1.82 46.50 46.12
CA ASN A 90 -0.77 45.75 46.82
C ASN A 90 -1.40 44.69 47.74
N TRP A 91 -2.02 43.67 47.15
CA TRP A 91 -2.43 42.48 47.88
C TRP A 91 -1.18 41.77 48.42
N ASN A 92 -0.98 41.74 49.73
CA ASN A 92 0.09 40.92 50.31
C ASN A 92 -0.39 39.47 50.46
N ILE A 93 -0.33 38.74 49.34
CA ILE A 93 -0.73 37.34 49.21
C ILE A 93 -0.08 36.48 50.32
N SER A 94 1.15 36.81 50.74
CA SER A 94 1.86 36.05 51.79
C SER A 94 1.23 36.16 53.18
N ASN A 95 0.59 37.28 53.50
CA ASN A 95 -0.09 37.48 54.79
C ASN A 95 -1.46 36.78 54.81
N ILE A 96 -2.19 36.81 53.70
CA ILE A 96 -3.47 36.12 53.53
C ILE A 96 -3.26 34.60 53.60
N ILE A 97 -2.23 34.09 52.92
CA ILE A 97 -1.84 32.67 52.98
C ILE A 97 -1.51 32.28 54.43
N LYS A 98 -0.70 33.08 55.14
CA LYS A 98 -0.36 32.82 56.56
C LYS A 98 -1.60 32.79 57.45
N LEU A 99 -2.58 33.66 57.22
CA LEU A 99 -3.82 33.69 57.99
C LEU A 99 -4.70 32.47 57.70
N ILE A 100 -4.89 32.11 56.43
CA ILE A 100 -5.67 30.92 56.05
C ILE A 100 -5.03 29.66 56.65
N ILE A 101 -3.69 29.58 56.63
CA ILE A 101 -2.93 28.49 57.25
C ILE A 101 -3.06 28.50 58.79
N GLN A 102 -3.01 29.67 59.43
CA GLN A 102 -3.12 29.80 60.89
C GLN A 102 -4.53 29.47 61.41
N LYS A 103 -5.58 29.79 60.64
CA LYS A 103 -6.98 29.63 61.05
C LYS A 103 -7.56 28.26 60.74
N VAL A 104 -6.90 27.41 59.94
CA VAL A 104 -7.49 26.12 59.56
C VAL A 104 -6.47 24.98 59.56
N SER A 105 -6.49 24.19 60.63
CA SER A 105 -5.60 23.04 60.84
C SER A 105 -5.97 21.78 60.04
N SER A 106 -7.08 21.78 59.29
CA SER A 106 -7.63 20.59 58.63
C SER A 106 -8.13 20.80 57.19
N ILE A 107 -7.62 21.82 56.47
CA ILE A 107 -7.95 21.98 55.04
C ILE A 107 -7.23 20.93 54.22
N ASN A 108 -7.98 20.30 53.31
CA ASN A 108 -7.40 19.53 52.23
C ASN A 108 -7.31 20.41 50.98
N TRP A 109 -6.13 20.98 50.73
CA TRP A 109 -5.86 21.86 49.58
C TRP A 109 -6.13 21.20 48.22
N GLY A 110 -6.02 19.86 48.14
CA GLY A 110 -6.45 19.11 46.97
C GLY A 110 -7.97 19.20 46.74
N LYS A 111 -8.78 19.11 47.81
CA LYS A 111 -10.25 19.27 47.71
C LYS A 111 -10.68 20.71 47.42
N VAL A 112 -9.92 21.70 47.89
CA VAL A 112 -10.12 23.13 47.56
C VAL A 112 -9.91 23.35 46.07
N LEU A 113 -8.82 22.81 45.51
CA LEU A 113 -8.55 22.88 44.07
C LEU A 113 -9.63 22.18 43.23
N LEU A 114 -10.19 21.08 43.72
CA LEU A 114 -11.29 20.39 43.04
C LEU A 114 -12.61 21.19 43.00
N GLN A 115 -12.75 22.26 43.79
CA GLN A 115 -13.91 23.17 43.72
C GLN A 115 -13.88 24.07 42.46
N MET A 116 -12.82 24.01 41.65
CA MET A 116 -12.81 24.61 40.29
C MET A 116 -13.92 24.04 39.39
N ASP A 117 -14.40 22.84 39.68
CA ASP A 117 -15.55 22.24 39.03
C ASP A 117 -16.86 22.88 39.52
N CYS A 118 -17.11 24.11 39.06
CA CYS A 118 -18.30 24.89 39.38
C CYS A 118 -19.05 25.32 38.11
N GLN A 119 -20.34 25.68 38.20
CA GLN A 119 -21.15 26.07 37.04
C GLN A 119 -20.68 27.38 36.38
N ASN A 120 -20.10 28.30 37.15
CA ASN A 120 -19.72 29.65 36.72
C ASN A 120 -18.26 29.97 37.09
N LEU A 121 -17.31 29.25 36.50
CA LEU A 121 -15.88 29.51 36.69
C LEU A 121 -15.54 30.94 36.24
N GLN A 122 -15.11 31.79 37.17
CA GLN A 122 -14.84 33.21 36.88
C GLN A 122 -13.45 33.43 36.26
N ILE A 123 -12.57 32.42 36.30
CA ILE A 123 -11.19 32.48 35.79
C ILE A 123 -11.21 32.36 34.25
N GLU A 124 -11.60 33.44 33.58
CA GLU A 124 -11.73 33.50 32.12
C GLU A 124 -10.41 33.78 31.41
N THR A 125 -9.50 34.55 32.02
CA THR A 125 -8.25 34.96 31.37
C THR A 125 -7.06 34.06 31.71
N TYR A 126 -6.13 33.92 30.76
CA TYR A 126 -4.84 33.24 30.96
C TYR A 126 -4.06 33.80 32.16
N GLN A 127 -4.14 35.11 32.38
CA GLN A 127 -3.40 35.76 33.44
C GLN A 127 -4.05 35.51 34.82
N GLN A 128 -5.39 35.49 34.94
CA GLN A 128 -6.12 35.04 36.15
C GLN A 128 -5.74 33.60 36.51
N PHE A 129 -5.64 32.74 35.50
CA PHE A 129 -5.23 31.36 35.70
C PHE A 129 -3.81 31.27 36.28
N CYS A 130 -2.87 32.06 35.74
CA CYS A 130 -1.50 32.11 36.25
C CYS A 130 -1.43 32.65 37.68
N THR A 131 -2.15 33.73 38.01
CA THR A 131 -2.16 34.29 39.37
C THR A 131 -2.76 33.30 40.36
N PHE A 132 -3.86 32.64 40.01
CA PHE A 132 -4.50 31.60 40.80
C PHE A 132 -3.51 30.47 41.16
N PHE A 133 -2.87 29.83 40.17
CA PHE A 133 -1.90 28.76 40.45
C PHE A 133 -0.64 29.24 41.19
N ASN A 134 -0.18 30.48 40.95
CA ASN A 134 0.93 31.06 41.71
C ASN A 134 0.61 31.22 43.20
N ILE A 135 -0.64 31.52 43.57
CA ILE A 135 -1.08 31.55 44.98
C ILE A 135 -0.95 30.15 45.58
N PHE A 136 -1.39 29.10 44.87
CA PHE A 136 -1.22 27.71 45.32
C PHE A 136 0.25 27.28 45.43
N LEU A 137 1.14 27.75 44.54
CA LEU A 137 2.58 27.52 44.68
C LEU A 137 3.15 28.17 45.95
N GLN A 138 2.70 29.38 46.29
CA GLN A 138 3.13 30.06 47.52
C GLN A 138 2.60 29.35 48.77
N ILE A 139 1.35 28.85 48.74
CA ILE A 139 0.78 28.02 49.80
C ILE A 139 1.62 26.75 49.98
N ASN A 140 2.00 26.09 48.88
CA ASN A 140 2.75 24.84 48.94
C ASN A 140 4.15 25.00 49.57
N LYS A 141 4.80 26.16 49.40
CA LYS A 141 6.06 26.49 50.08
C LYS A 141 5.92 26.53 51.60
N GLN A 142 4.72 26.78 52.12
CA GLN A 142 4.44 26.88 53.56
C GLN A 142 3.74 25.64 54.12
N TYR A 143 2.97 24.92 53.29
CA TYR A 143 2.25 23.69 53.62
C TYR A 143 2.33 22.70 52.46
N PHE A 144 3.07 21.60 52.62
CA PHE A 144 3.24 20.62 51.56
C PHE A 144 1.93 19.90 51.25
N PHE A 145 1.44 20.02 50.03
CA PHE A 145 0.30 19.24 49.52
C PHE A 145 0.58 18.74 48.10
N SER A 146 0.04 17.57 47.77
CA SER A 146 0.11 16.99 46.42
C SER A 146 -0.95 17.58 45.50
N MET A 147 -0.58 17.89 44.25
CA MET A 147 -1.53 18.34 43.24
C MET A 147 -2.57 17.25 42.93
N PRO A 148 -3.89 17.57 42.89
CA PRO A 148 -4.92 16.58 42.63
C PRO A 148 -4.93 16.18 41.15
N GLN A 149 -4.58 14.93 40.88
CA GLN A 149 -4.62 14.34 39.52
C GLN A 149 -6.02 14.38 38.91
N GLN A 150 -7.08 14.35 39.75
CA GLN A 150 -8.47 14.35 39.28
C GLN A 150 -8.81 15.59 38.43
N LEU A 151 -8.14 16.72 38.66
CA LEU A 151 -8.34 17.93 37.84
C LEU A 151 -8.03 17.69 36.35
N PHE A 152 -7.05 16.83 36.05
CA PHE A 152 -6.54 16.62 34.70
C PHE A 152 -7.09 15.36 34.05
N ASN A 153 -7.36 14.32 34.84
CA ASN A 153 -7.65 12.98 34.31
C ASN A 153 -9.14 12.60 34.36
N GLN A 154 -9.98 13.32 35.10
CA GLN A 154 -11.40 13.00 35.26
C GLN A 154 -12.30 14.01 34.55
N LYS A 155 -13.46 13.55 34.07
CA LYS A 155 -14.53 14.41 33.55
C LYS A 155 -15.13 15.21 34.72
N TRP A 156 -15.18 16.52 34.57
CA TRP A 156 -15.80 17.40 35.56
C TRP A 156 -17.34 17.31 35.43
N GLN A 157 -18.06 17.62 36.51
CA GLN A 157 -19.51 17.76 36.47
C GLN A 157 -19.93 18.91 35.57
N ASN A 158 -19.14 19.99 35.52
CA ASN A 158 -19.37 21.16 34.69
C ASN A 158 -18.40 21.20 33.50
N SER A 159 -18.83 20.68 32.35
CA SER A 159 -18.04 20.60 31.12
C SER A 159 -17.53 21.97 30.62
N LYS A 160 -18.32 23.06 30.78
CA LYS A 160 -17.93 24.41 30.36
C LYS A 160 -16.70 24.93 31.12
N SER A 161 -16.69 24.75 32.43
CA SER A 161 -15.58 25.17 33.30
C SER A 161 -14.33 24.34 33.03
N GLN A 162 -14.51 23.06 32.72
CA GLN A 162 -13.41 22.18 32.30
C GLN A 162 -12.80 22.61 30.95
N LEU A 163 -13.63 23.03 29.99
CA LEU A 163 -13.16 23.54 28.70
C LEU A 163 -12.34 24.83 28.87
N GLN A 164 -12.83 25.76 29.69
CA GLN A 164 -12.14 27.01 30.00
C GLN A 164 -10.83 26.75 30.75
N PHE A 165 -10.83 25.79 31.68
CA PHE A 165 -9.63 25.30 32.35
C PHE A 165 -8.59 24.80 31.33
N PHE A 166 -8.98 23.90 30.41
CA PHE A 166 -8.06 23.39 29.39
C PHE A 166 -7.60 24.48 28.41
N LYS A 167 -8.46 25.43 28.04
CA LYS A 167 -8.08 26.57 27.18
C LYS A 167 -6.96 27.39 27.81
N ASN A 168 -7.02 27.65 29.11
CA ASN A 168 -5.99 28.40 29.83
C ASN A 168 -4.75 27.53 30.12
N LEU A 169 -4.94 26.25 30.46
CA LEU A 169 -3.86 25.30 30.71
C LEU A 169 -2.97 25.11 29.47
N LEU A 170 -3.57 24.90 28.30
CA LEU A 170 -2.86 24.64 27.04
C LEU A 170 -2.18 25.88 26.44
N GLN A 171 -2.40 27.06 27.03
CA GLN A 171 -1.64 28.28 26.70
C GLN A 171 -0.40 28.46 27.60
N LEU A 172 -0.23 27.65 28.64
CA LEU A 172 0.92 27.76 29.54
C LEU A 172 2.23 27.35 28.86
N ASN A 173 3.14 28.30 28.76
CA ASN A 173 4.52 28.02 28.34
C ASN A 173 5.38 27.39 29.44
N GLN A 174 4.92 27.40 30.70
CA GLN A 174 5.66 26.90 31.87
C GLN A 174 4.82 25.88 32.66
N PRO A 175 5.01 24.56 32.42
CA PRO A 175 4.32 23.50 33.16
C PRO A 175 4.59 23.49 34.68
N SER A 176 5.68 24.11 35.12
CA SER A 176 6.04 24.26 36.53
C SER A 176 5.00 25.05 37.34
N ILE A 177 4.21 25.92 36.70
CA ILE A 177 3.16 26.71 37.37
C ILE A 177 2.13 25.79 38.05
N VAL A 178 1.86 24.64 37.43
CA VAL A 178 0.87 23.66 37.89
C VAL A 178 1.54 22.46 38.57
N ARG A 179 2.86 22.53 38.83
CA ARG A 179 3.70 21.41 39.30
C ARG A 179 3.46 20.13 38.50
N TRP A 180 3.45 20.28 37.17
CA TRP A 180 3.17 19.19 36.23
C TRP A 180 4.08 17.97 36.41
N ASP A 181 5.30 18.16 36.93
CA ASP A 181 6.27 17.09 37.18
C ASP A 181 5.86 16.12 38.30
N GLU A 182 5.00 16.55 39.22
CA GLU A 182 4.57 15.76 40.40
C GLU A 182 3.34 14.91 40.12
N ILE A 183 2.67 15.14 38.99
CA ILE A 183 1.41 14.50 38.65
C ILE A 183 1.71 13.18 37.93
N PRO A 184 1.21 12.03 38.42
CA PRO A 184 1.33 10.78 37.69
C PRO A 184 0.48 10.87 36.42
N LYS A 185 1.11 10.56 35.29
CA LYS A 185 0.55 10.84 33.96
C LYS A 185 0.88 9.72 32.98
N THR A 186 -0.06 9.40 32.09
CA THR A 186 0.19 8.48 30.98
C THR A 186 0.82 9.23 29.82
N ILE A 187 2.13 9.07 29.65
CA ILE A 187 2.92 9.75 28.62
C ILE A 187 2.92 8.92 27.33
N ILE A 188 2.79 9.60 26.20
CA ILE A 188 2.97 8.98 24.87
C ILE A 188 4.39 8.44 24.76
N ASN A 189 4.55 7.23 24.22
CA ASN A 189 5.89 6.77 23.85
C ASN A 189 6.45 7.62 22.68
N LEU A 190 7.51 8.39 22.95
CA LEU A 190 8.19 9.30 22.00
C LEU A 190 9.41 8.67 21.32
N ASP A 191 9.68 7.37 21.52
CA ASP A 191 10.86 6.66 20.99
C ASP A 191 11.00 6.71 19.46
N PHE A 192 9.95 7.14 18.74
CA PHE A 192 9.97 7.30 17.29
C PHE A 192 10.86 8.45 16.81
N ASN A 193 11.21 9.42 17.66
CA ASN A 193 12.11 10.51 17.29
C ASN A 193 13.18 10.73 18.39
N PRO A 194 14.48 10.55 18.10
CA PRO A 194 15.54 10.71 19.10
C PRO A 194 15.66 12.15 19.65
N LEU A 195 15.08 13.14 18.96
CA LEU A 195 15.02 14.53 19.42
C LEU A 195 13.89 14.77 20.43
N TYR A 196 12.93 13.86 20.54
CA TYR A 196 11.81 13.97 21.47
C TYR A 196 12.13 13.27 22.78
N LYS A 197 12.56 14.05 23.76
CA LYS A 197 12.56 13.63 25.17
C LYS A 197 11.52 14.45 25.90
N TYR A 198 10.63 13.79 26.62
CA TYR A 198 9.49 14.42 27.30
C TYR A 198 9.90 15.66 28.13
N GLN A 199 10.98 15.55 28.90
CA GLN A 199 11.47 16.62 29.77
C GLN A 199 12.10 17.80 29.01
N THR A 200 12.56 17.60 27.77
CA THR A 200 13.23 18.63 26.96
C THR A 200 12.41 19.06 25.75
N LEU A 201 11.12 18.72 25.71
CA LEU A 201 10.22 19.16 24.64
C LEU A 201 10.17 20.70 24.59
N ASN A 202 10.30 21.25 23.39
CA ASN A 202 10.27 22.68 23.14
C ASN A 202 9.25 22.99 22.03
N PRO A 203 8.23 23.83 22.26
CA PRO A 203 7.92 24.53 23.51
C PRO A 203 7.48 23.58 24.66
N PRO A 204 7.71 23.94 25.95
CA PRO A 204 7.37 23.09 27.09
C PRO A 204 5.88 22.72 27.18
N VAL A 205 5.00 23.52 26.58
CA VAL A 205 3.55 23.22 26.43
C VAL A 205 3.28 21.88 25.74
N LEU A 206 4.21 21.38 24.91
CA LEU A 206 4.12 20.08 24.27
C LEU A 206 4.06 18.92 25.27
N GLN A 207 4.51 19.11 26.52
CA GLN A 207 4.38 18.10 27.57
C GLN A 207 2.92 17.80 27.94
N PHE A 208 2.02 18.80 27.80
CA PHE A 208 0.59 18.60 28.00
C PHE A 208 -0.03 17.83 26.84
N TRP A 209 0.34 18.17 25.60
CA TRP A 209 -0.10 17.46 24.40
C TRP A 209 0.46 16.04 24.30
N ALA A 210 1.61 15.78 24.93
CA ALA A 210 2.20 14.46 25.05
C ALA A 210 1.56 13.58 26.14
N CYS A 211 0.50 14.05 26.81
CA CYS A 211 -0.24 13.33 27.83
C CYS A 211 -1.55 12.75 27.26
N VAL A 212 -1.69 11.42 27.32
CA VAL A 212 -2.87 10.72 26.79
C VAL A 212 -4.13 11.06 27.60
N ASP A 213 -4.01 11.21 28.92
CA ASP A 213 -5.13 11.55 29.80
C ASP A 213 -5.79 12.89 29.42
N ILE A 214 -4.97 13.92 29.12
CA ILE A 214 -5.46 15.23 28.69
C ILE A 214 -6.18 15.13 27.35
N LEU A 215 -5.56 14.45 26.37
CA LEU A 215 -6.17 14.24 25.05
C LEU A 215 -7.51 13.51 25.16
N GLN A 216 -7.60 12.49 26.03
CA GLN A 216 -8.83 11.76 26.27
C GLN A 216 -9.93 12.68 26.87
N GLN A 217 -9.58 13.56 27.81
CA GLN A 217 -10.54 14.50 28.39
C GLN A 217 -11.01 15.55 27.39
N ILE A 218 -10.12 16.11 26.58
CA ILE A 218 -10.48 17.07 25.51
C ILE A 218 -11.44 16.41 24.51
N LEU A 219 -11.19 15.16 24.12
CA LEU A 219 -12.09 14.42 23.24
C LEU A 219 -13.44 14.11 23.90
N GLN A 220 -13.49 13.81 25.20
CA GLN A 220 -14.75 13.64 25.92
C GLN A 220 -15.59 14.92 25.96
N LEU A 221 -14.95 16.10 26.04
CA LEU A 221 -15.63 17.40 25.98
C LEU A 221 -16.21 17.70 24.60
N SER A 222 -15.71 17.05 23.53
CA SER A 222 -16.25 17.24 22.18
C SER A 222 -17.69 16.74 22.01
N GLU A 223 -18.20 15.92 22.96
CA GLU A 223 -19.61 15.49 22.98
C GLU A 223 -20.58 16.67 23.16
N GLU A 224 -20.18 17.67 23.95
CA GLU A 224 -21.02 18.83 24.30
C GLU A 224 -20.55 20.13 23.61
N TYR A 225 -19.24 20.26 23.35
CA TYR A 225 -18.61 21.48 22.82
C TYR A 225 -17.70 21.19 21.62
N TYR A 226 -18.28 20.75 20.50
CA TYR A 226 -17.54 20.30 19.30
C TYR A 226 -16.61 21.38 18.71
N ASP A 227 -17.15 22.57 18.41
CA ASP A 227 -16.38 23.62 17.71
C ASP A 227 -15.24 24.18 18.57
N GLU A 228 -15.51 24.38 19.86
CA GLU A 228 -14.54 24.92 20.81
C GLU A 228 -13.39 23.95 21.07
N THR A 229 -13.69 22.64 21.17
CA THR A 229 -12.65 21.61 21.30
C THR A 229 -11.84 21.44 20.01
N LYS A 230 -12.46 21.58 18.84
CA LYS A 230 -11.76 21.60 17.55
C LYS A 230 -10.81 22.81 17.44
N LEU A 231 -11.23 23.99 17.90
CA LEU A 231 -10.37 25.18 17.96
C LEU A 231 -9.14 24.97 18.87
N LEU A 232 -9.29 24.28 20.00
CA LEU A 232 -8.14 23.94 20.87
C LEU A 232 -7.12 23.04 20.16
N LEU A 233 -7.59 22.14 19.29
CA LEU A 233 -6.75 21.20 18.56
C LEU A 233 -6.08 21.81 17.31
N GLU A 234 -6.42 23.03 16.89
CA GLU A 234 -5.75 23.70 15.76
C GLU A 234 -4.25 23.96 16.01
N TYR A 235 -3.89 24.27 17.26
CA TYR A 235 -2.49 24.52 17.62
C TYR A 235 -1.62 23.28 17.42
N PRO A 236 -1.94 22.11 18.01
CA PRO A 236 -1.14 20.92 17.79
C PRO A 236 -1.19 20.42 16.34
N LEU A 237 -2.32 20.62 15.62
CA LEU A 237 -2.42 20.32 14.19
C LEU A 237 -1.43 21.12 13.31
N LYS A 238 -0.99 22.30 13.74
CA LYS A 238 -0.02 23.12 13.00
C LYS A 238 1.43 22.93 13.47
N LYS A 239 1.64 22.65 14.76
CA LYS A 239 2.98 22.67 15.37
C LYS A 239 3.53 21.32 15.81
N CYS A 240 2.68 20.35 16.16
CA CYS A 240 3.11 19.05 16.68
C CYS A 240 2.17 17.91 16.23
N THR A 241 1.99 17.79 14.92
CA THR A 241 1.18 16.75 14.29
C THR A 241 1.65 15.34 14.68
N ASP A 242 2.95 15.12 14.83
CA ASP A 242 3.52 13.81 15.16
C ASP A 242 3.07 13.33 16.55
N ILE A 243 3.22 14.19 17.56
CA ILE A 243 2.84 13.90 18.95
C ILE A 243 1.32 13.70 19.03
N LEU A 244 0.56 14.56 18.36
CA LEU A 244 -0.90 14.47 18.34
C LEU A 244 -1.38 13.15 17.71
N THR A 245 -0.82 12.75 16.57
CA THR A 245 -1.24 11.53 15.86
C THR A 245 -0.99 10.28 16.71
N VAL A 246 0.22 10.15 17.27
CA VAL A 246 0.55 9.02 18.16
C VAL A 246 -0.32 9.05 19.42
N GLY A 247 -0.55 10.22 20.01
CA GLY A 247 -1.40 10.37 21.20
C GLY A 247 -2.83 9.96 20.97
N LEU A 248 -3.45 10.48 19.91
CA LEU A 248 -4.82 10.14 19.54
C LEU A 248 -4.96 8.65 19.19
N SER A 249 -3.95 8.03 18.56
CA SER A 249 -4.00 6.60 18.24
C SER A 249 -4.01 5.66 19.45
N GLN A 250 -3.47 6.10 20.60
CA GLN A 250 -3.40 5.29 21.82
C GLN A 250 -4.73 5.25 22.58
N ILE A 251 -5.66 6.13 22.24
CA ILE A 251 -6.94 6.28 22.92
C ILE A 251 -7.98 5.34 22.29
N LYS A 252 -8.38 4.30 23.03
CA LYS A 252 -9.32 3.26 22.53
C LYS A 252 -10.75 3.41 23.07
N ASN A 253 -10.94 4.00 24.26
CA ASN A 253 -12.20 3.91 25.03
C ASN A 253 -12.91 5.26 25.20
N ILE A 254 -13.38 5.87 24.11
CA ILE A 254 -14.24 7.06 24.16
C ILE A 254 -15.59 6.73 23.50
N LYS A 255 -16.68 7.20 24.11
CA LYS A 255 -18.06 6.95 23.63
C LYS A 255 -18.32 7.64 22.28
N ASN A 256 -17.75 8.81 22.06
CA ASN A 256 -17.80 9.51 20.78
C ASN A 256 -16.40 9.63 20.14
N GLN A 257 -16.11 8.77 19.17
CA GLN A 257 -14.87 8.81 18.39
C GLN A 257 -14.96 9.74 17.16
N GLY A 258 -16.06 10.49 16.97
CA GLY A 258 -16.29 11.29 15.76
C GLY A 258 -15.18 12.31 15.46
N LEU A 259 -14.87 13.19 16.42
CA LEU A 259 -13.79 14.18 16.28
C LEU A 259 -12.41 13.53 16.14
N GLN A 260 -12.19 12.45 16.91
CA GLN A 260 -10.93 11.68 16.86
C GLN A 260 -10.71 11.10 15.47
N ASN A 261 -11.73 10.46 14.89
CA ASN A 261 -11.68 9.85 13.57
C ASN A 261 -11.55 10.91 12.47
N GLU A 262 -12.29 12.03 12.54
CA GLU A 262 -12.15 13.13 11.56
C GLU A 262 -10.70 13.65 11.50
N ILE A 263 -10.12 13.94 12.67
CA ILE A 263 -8.75 14.45 12.77
C ILE A 263 -7.74 13.39 12.31
N LEU A 264 -7.91 12.14 12.75
CA LEU A 264 -7.01 11.05 12.37
C LEU A 264 -7.07 10.77 10.86
N SER A 265 -8.26 10.73 10.23
CA SER A 265 -8.37 10.51 8.79
C SER A 265 -7.67 11.63 8.00
N GLN A 266 -7.78 12.90 8.44
CA GLN A 266 -7.03 14.01 7.83
C GLN A 266 -5.51 13.86 8.01
N LEU A 267 -5.05 13.50 9.22
CA LEU A 267 -3.62 13.34 9.51
C LEU A 267 -3.03 12.14 8.77
N PHE A 268 -3.72 11.00 8.74
CA PHE A 268 -3.27 9.81 8.04
C PHE A 268 -3.16 10.03 6.54
N GLN A 269 -4.09 10.76 5.91
CA GLN A 269 -3.95 11.16 4.51
C GLN A 269 -2.62 11.89 4.24
N ASN A 270 -2.18 12.75 5.16
CA ASN A 270 -0.90 13.46 5.00
C ASN A 270 0.31 12.54 5.21
N TYR A 271 0.32 11.73 6.29
CA TYR A 271 1.47 10.86 6.60
C TYR A 271 1.65 9.71 5.61
N LEU A 272 0.53 9.15 5.13
CA LEU A 272 0.53 8.07 4.18
C LEU A 272 0.69 8.56 2.74
N SER A 273 0.57 9.87 2.44
CA SER A 273 0.75 10.39 1.07
C SER A 273 2.16 10.90 0.77
N ASN A 274 2.95 11.43 1.73
CA ASN A 274 4.37 11.82 1.54
C ASN A 274 5.08 12.36 2.80
N HIS A 275 5.94 11.59 3.50
CA HIS A 275 7.06 12.10 4.33
C HIS A 275 8.09 10.99 4.65
N SER A 276 9.37 11.33 4.87
CA SER A 276 10.42 10.38 5.29
C SER A 276 10.36 10.03 6.78
N SER A 277 9.86 10.95 7.61
CA SER A 277 9.64 10.75 9.05
C SER A 277 8.36 9.98 9.38
N SER A 278 7.48 9.74 8.39
CA SER A 278 6.17 9.12 8.64
C SER A 278 6.28 7.66 9.06
N VAL A 279 7.30 6.94 8.59
CA VAL A 279 7.45 5.50 8.82
C VAL A 279 7.66 5.18 10.29
N GLN A 280 8.51 5.96 10.97
CA GLN A 280 8.79 5.79 12.41
C GLN A 280 7.54 6.05 13.27
N ILE A 281 6.74 7.04 12.86
CA ILE A 281 5.45 7.36 13.50
C ILE A 281 4.46 6.22 13.28
N LEU A 282 4.35 5.73 12.05
CA LEU A 282 3.47 4.61 11.71
C LEU A 282 3.87 3.33 12.44
N GLU A 283 5.17 3.06 12.60
CA GLU A 283 5.67 1.93 13.41
C GLU A 283 5.29 2.08 14.90
N ALA A 284 5.38 3.29 15.46
CA ALA A 284 4.97 3.55 16.83
C ALA A 284 3.46 3.40 17.03
N ILE A 285 2.65 3.80 16.05
CA ILE A 285 1.20 3.60 16.04
C ILE A 285 0.88 2.11 15.95
N TRP A 286 1.52 1.39 15.02
CA TRP A 286 1.31 -0.05 14.82
C TRP A 286 1.48 -0.84 16.12
N LYS A 287 2.58 -0.60 16.86
CA LYS A 287 2.86 -1.27 18.14
C LYS A 287 1.78 -1.06 19.22
N LYS A 288 0.95 -0.03 19.10
CA LYS A 288 -0.07 0.32 20.10
C LYS A 288 -1.50 0.04 19.61
N ASN A 289 -1.77 0.26 18.32
CA ASN A 289 -3.10 0.17 17.74
C ASN A 289 -3.04 -0.23 16.25
N GLU A 290 -2.92 -1.53 16.00
CA GLU A 290 -2.87 -2.12 14.65
C GLU A 290 -4.18 -1.88 13.88
N ASP A 291 -5.33 -2.11 14.53
CA ASP A 291 -6.66 -2.00 13.89
C ASP A 291 -6.94 -0.62 13.32
N LEU A 292 -6.50 0.43 14.02
CA LEU A 292 -6.72 1.81 13.60
C LEU A 292 -5.89 2.15 12.36
N LEU A 293 -4.63 1.69 12.30
CA LEU A 293 -3.80 1.92 11.12
C LEU A 293 -4.32 1.13 9.91
N ILE A 294 -4.77 -0.11 10.14
CA ILE A 294 -5.46 -0.93 9.13
C ILE A 294 -6.65 -0.17 8.54
N ASN A 295 -7.53 0.35 9.39
CA ASN A 295 -8.73 1.08 8.95
C ASN A 295 -8.35 2.35 8.17
N ALA A 296 -7.34 3.09 8.61
CA ALA A 296 -6.85 4.26 7.91
C ALA A 296 -6.30 3.92 6.50
N MET A 297 -5.54 2.83 6.38
CA MET A 297 -5.05 2.34 5.08
C MET A 297 -6.20 1.86 4.18
N CYS A 298 -7.22 1.22 4.74
CA CYS A 298 -8.44 0.86 4.01
C CYS A 298 -9.22 2.10 3.53
N GLU A 299 -9.33 3.15 4.35
CA GLU A 299 -9.97 4.41 3.96
C GLU A 299 -9.24 5.09 2.80
N LEU A 300 -7.90 5.12 2.82
CA LEU A 300 -7.12 5.65 1.70
C LEU A 300 -7.34 4.89 0.41
N TYR A 301 -7.51 3.57 0.51
CA TYR A 301 -7.83 2.76 -0.66
C TYR A 301 -9.23 3.09 -1.21
N LYS A 302 -10.21 3.37 -0.35
CA LYS A 302 -11.62 3.63 -0.73
C LYS A 302 -11.88 5.07 -1.19
N ASN A 303 -11.13 6.07 -0.68
CA ASN A 303 -11.46 7.49 -0.85
C ASN A 303 -11.27 8.04 -2.27
N ASP A 304 -10.46 7.40 -3.13
CA ASP A 304 -10.16 7.92 -4.46
C ASP A 304 -11.01 7.25 -5.55
N ASN A 305 -11.98 8.00 -6.10
CA ASN A 305 -12.84 7.59 -7.23
C ASN A 305 -12.09 7.31 -8.54
N LYS A 306 -10.76 7.53 -8.60
CA LYS A 306 -9.92 7.30 -9.79
C LYS A 306 -9.03 6.08 -9.59
N LYS A 307 -9.22 5.05 -10.44
CA LYS A 307 -8.46 3.78 -10.45
C LYS A 307 -6.93 3.94 -10.57
N GLU A 308 -6.44 5.04 -11.14
CA GLU A 308 -5.00 5.30 -11.28
C GLU A 308 -4.34 5.69 -9.94
N ASN A 309 -5.06 6.43 -9.08
CA ASN A 309 -4.56 6.84 -7.77
C ASN A 309 -4.61 5.69 -6.76
N THR A 310 -5.60 4.80 -6.86
CA THR A 310 -5.69 3.62 -5.99
C THR A 310 -4.50 2.67 -6.19
N CYS A 311 -3.99 2.53 -7.42
CA CYS A 311 -2.78 1.75 -7.73
C CYS A 311 -1.50 2.35 -7.11
N LEU A 312 -1.37 3.67 -7.10
CA LEU A 312 -0.25 4.37 -6.48
C LEU A 312 -0.32 4.29 -4.94
N ASN A 313 -1.51 4.50 -4.39
CA ASN A 313 -1.75 4.43 -2.94
C ASN A 313 -1.48 3.01 -2.42
N ILE A 314 -1.91 1.96 -3.13
CA ILE A 314 -1.68 0.59 -2.68
C ILE A 314 -0.22 0.13 -2.82
N SER A 315 0.50 0.58 -3.85
CA SER A 315 1.96 0.42 -3.93
C SER A 315 2.64 1.05 -2.73
N ARG A 316 2.22 2.27 -2.39
CA ARG A 316 2.80 3.01 -1.28
C ARG A 316 2.50 2.37 0.08
N ILE A 317 1.27 1.89 0.28
CA ILE A 317 0.90 1.12 1.47
C ILE A 317 1.76 -0.14 1.59
N LEU A 318 1.99 -0.85 0.47
CA LEU A 318 2.86 -2.02 0.45
C LEU A 318 4.30 -1.65 0.85
N ASP A 319 4.86 -0.56 0.30
CA ASP A 319 6.20 -0.10 0.66
C ASP A 319 6.32 0.26 2.15
N ILE A 320 5.29 0.89 2.73
CA ILE A 320 5.23 1.17 4.17
C ILE A 320 5.15 -0.13 4.99
N SER A 321 4.36 -1.10 4.55
CA SER A 321 4.23 -2.39 5.24
C SER A 321 5.52 -3.21 5.25
N GLN A 322 6.41 -3.00 4.27
CA GLN A 322 7.73 -3.64 4.27
C GLN A 322 8.68 -3.02 5.31
N GLN A 323 8.50 -1.74 5.62
CA GLN A 323 9.34 -1.05 6.60
C GLN A 323 8.87 -1.31 8.03
N ILE A 324 7.60 -1.61 8.24
CA ILE A 324 7.02 -1.99 9.53
C ILE A 324 7.01 -3.53 9.64
N LYS A 325 7.86 -4.07 10.52
CA LYS A 325 7.95 -5.52 10.75
C LYS A 325 6.59 -6.15 11.07
N ASP A 326 6.36 -7.34 10.52
CA ASP A 326 5.17 -8.19 10.73
C ASP A 326 3.82 -7.56 10.31
N SER A 327 3.81 -6.36 9.72
CA SER A 327 2.57 -5.65 9.39
C SER A 327 1.86 -6.19 8.14
N LEU A 328 2.62 -6.71 7.17
CA LEU A 328 2.08 -7.22 5.91
C LEU A 328 1.05 -8.34 6.10
N ILE A 329 1.32 -9.30 6.98
CA ILE A 329 0.41 -10.43 7.22
C ILE A 329 -0.88 -9.93 7.87
N SER A 330 -0.80 -9.04 8.87
CA SER A 330 -1.99 -8.46 9.49
C SER A 330 -2.80 -7.61 8.50
N LEU A 331 -2.14 -6.80 7.65
CA LEU A 331 -2.78 -5.98 6.61
C LEU A 331 -3.45 -6.82 5.53
N THR A 332 -2.79 -7.88 5.08
CA THR A 332 -3.36 -8.81 4.10
C THR A 332 -4.47 -9.66 4.72
N ASN A 333 -4.50 -9.84 6.05
CA ASN A 333 -5.51 -10.62 6.74
C ASN A 333 -6.72 -9.82 7.25
N CYS A 334 -6.86 -8.55 6.85
CA CYS A 334 -7.94 -7.67 7.28
C CYS A 334 -9.36 -8.16 6.90
N LYS A 335 -10.36 -7.61 7.59
CA LYS A 335 -11.80 -7.87 7.36
C LYS A 335 -12.33 -7.24 6.06
N ASP A 336 -11.68 -6.18 5.58
CA ASP A 336 -11.98 -5.58 4.28
C ASP A 336 -11.37 -6.43 3.15
N TYR A 337 -12.15 -7.38 2.63
CA TYR A 337 -11.68 -8.36 1.65
C TYR A 337 -11.23 -7.74 0.32
N TYR A 338 -11.90 -6.69 -0.17
CA TYR A 338 -11.51 -6.00 -1.40
C TYR A 338 -10.12 -5.36 -1.30
N PHE A 339 -9.80 -4.74 -0.16
CA PHE A 339 -8.47 -4.19 0.08
C PHE A 339 -7.42 -5.29 0.25
N SER A 340 -7.75 -6.31 1.05
CA SER A 340 -6.90 -7.49 1.31
C SER A 340 -6.50 -8.21 0.02
N VAL A 341 -7.45 -8.42 -0.91
CA VAL A 341 -7.19 -9.02 -2.24
C VAL A 341 -6.24 -8.15 -3.06
N SER A 342 -6.55 -6.86 -3.21
CA SER A 342 -5.73 -5.94 -4.02
C SER A 342 -4.30 -5.84 -3.50
N LEU A 343 -4.13 -5.77 -2.18
CA LEU A 343 -2.81 -5.70 -1.54
C LEU A 343 -2.07 -7.04 -1.66
N GLY A 344 -2.77 -8.16 -1.45
CA GLY A 344 -2.19 -9.50 -1.54
C GLY A 344 -1.69 -9.84 -2.94
N ILE A 345 -2.45 -9.50 -3.99
CA ILE A 345 -2.04 -9.68 -5.38
C ILE A 345 -0.78 -8.85 -5.68
N LEU A 346 -0.75 -7.59 -5.27
CA LEU A 346 0.43 -6.74 -5.48
C LEU A 346 1.66 -7.22 -4.70
N ALA A 347 1.47 -7.68 -3.45
CA ALA A 347 2.54 -8.26 -2.64
C ALA A 347 3.08 -9.56 -3.25
N GLY A 348 2.20 -10.40 -3.81
CA GLY A 348 2.58 -11.59 -4.58
C GLY A 348 3.38 -11.23 -5.82
N LYS A 349 2.97 -10.20 -6.58
CA LYS A 349 3.69 -9.73 -7.79
C LYS A 349 5.09 -9.23 -7.49
N ARG A 350 5.32 -8.67 -6.30
CA ARG A 350 6.63 -8.20 -5.84
C ARG A 350 7.42 -9.25 -5.05
N GLU A 351 6.92 -10.49 -4.98
CA GLU A 351 7.55 -11.59 -4.22
C GLU A 351 7.75 -11.30 -2.73
N PHE A 352 6.98 -10.36 -2.16
CA PHE A 352 7.02 -10.03 -0.73
C PHE A 352 6.16 -10.95 0.12
N LEU A 353 5.33 -11.78 -0.51
CA LEU A 353 4.38 -12.68 0.12
C LEU A 353 4.45 -14.04 -0.59
N HIS A 354 4.51 -15.12 0.19
CA HIS A 354 4.26 -16.47 -0.32
C HIS A 354 2.76 -16.61 -0.68
N PHE A 355 2.43 -16.14 -1.88
CA PHE A 355 1.06 -15.95 -2.33
C PHE A 355 0.25 -17.25 -2.39
N ASP A 356 0.91 -18.35 -2.75
CA ASP A 356 0.36 -19.71 -2.77
C ASP A 356 -0.11 -20.18 -1.39
N GLN A 357 0.70 -19.98 -0.35
CA GLN A 357 0.33 -20.36 1.01
C GLN A 357 -0.75 -19.43 1.56
N TRP A 358 -0.56 -18.12 1.38
CA TRP A 358 -1.49 -17.11 1.89
C TRP A 358 -2.90 -17.26 1.31
N ILE A 359 -3.03 -17.42 -0.02
CA ILE A 359 -4.34 -17.52 -0.65
C ILE A 359 -5.08 -18.79 -0.20
N ASN A 360 -4.35 -19.91 -0.06
CA ASN A 360 -4.91 -21.17 0.43
C ASN A 360 -5.41 -21.06 1.88
N GLU A 361 -4.64 -20.41 2.76
CA GLU A 361 -5.08 -20.17 4.14
C GLU A 361 -6.28 -19.24 4.21
N ARG A 362 -6.32 -18.19 3.38
CA ARG A 362 -7.43 -17.23 3.35
C ARG A 362 -8.71 -17.84 2.82
N ILE A 363 -8.64 -18.62 1.75
CA ILE A 363 -9.80 -19.32 1.21
C ILE A 363 -10.33 -20.33 2.23
N LYS A 364 -9.46 -21.08 2.92
CA LYS A 364 -9.89 -22.03 3.96
C LYS A 364 -10.51 -21.37 5.19
N ASN A 365 -9.95 -20.25 5.65
CA ASN A 365 -10.38 -19.60 6.89
C ASN A 365 -11.61 -18.70 6.71
N VAL A 366 -11.70 -17.97 5.60
CA VAL A 366 -12.78 -16.99 5.33
C VAL A 366 -13.83 -17.56 4.39
N GLY A 367 -13.43 -18.32 3.37
CA GLY A 367 -14.33 -18.92 2.39
C GLY A 367 -14.98 -17.90 1.45
N ASN A 368 -16.29 -18.06 1.24
CA ASN A 368 -17.08 -17.38 0.21
C ASN A 368 -16.94 -15.84 0.12
N PRO A 369 -16.95 -15.06 1.21
CA PRO A 369 -16.87 -13.60 1.14
C PRO A 369 -15.55 -13.11 0.52
N PHE A 370 -14.46 -13.84 0.79
CA PHE A 370 -13.15 -13.53 0.23
C PHE A 370 -13.08 -13.90 -1.26
N VAL A 371 -13.63 -15.06 -1.64
CA VAL A 371 -13.69 -15.48 -3.04
C VAL A 371 -14.53 -14.53 -3.88
N GLU A 372 -15.65 -14.02 -3.36
CA GLU A 372 -16.46 -13.02 -4.05
C GLU A 372 -15.67 -11.73 -4.33
N ALA A 373 -14.93 -11.21 -3.34
CA ALA A 373 -14.08 -10.05 -3.52
C ALA A 373 -12.94 -10.31 -4.54
N LEU A 374 -12.38 -11.51 -4.55
CA LEU A 374 -11.34 -11.93 -5.50
C LEU A 374 -11.86 -12.01 -6.94
N LEU A 375 -13.03 -12.64 -7.15
CA LEU A 375 -13.67 -12.71 -8.46
C LEU A 375 -14.10 -11.33 -8.96
N THR A 376 -14.59 -10.46 -8.06
CA THR A 376 -14.95 -9.08 -8.40
C THR A 376 -13.72 -8.26 -8.81
N TYR A 377 -12.57 -8.47 -8.16
CA TYR A 377 -11.33 -7.83 -8.56
C TYR A 377 -10.91 -8.22 -9.98
N ILE A 378 -11.00 -9.52 -10.32
CA ILE A 378 -10.70 -10.03 -11.66
C ILE A 378 -11.67 -9.44 -12.70
N ASP A 379 -12.97 -9.37 -12.38
CA ASP A 379 -13.97 -8.74 -13.24
C ASP A 379 -13.65 -7.26 -13.52
N ASP A 380 -13.44 -6.48 -12.46
CA ASP A 380 -13.32 -5.03 -12.54
C ASP A 380 -12.00 -4.58 -13.15
N ASN A 381 -10.91 -5.32 -12.93
CA ASN A 381 -9.57 -4.90 -13.33
C ASN A 381 -9.03 -5.63 -14.56
N LEU A 382 -9.41 -6.89 -14.80
CA LEU A 382 -8.98 -7.64 -15.98
C LEU A 382 -10.07 -7.76 -17.03
N LEU A 383 -11.21 -8.37 -16.70
CA LEU A 383 -12.23 -8.72 -17.70
C LEU A 383 -12.90 -7.49 -18.30
N SER A 384 -13.10 -6.44 -17.51
CA SER A 384 -13.60 -5.16 -18.03
C SER A 384 -12.67 -4.56 -19.11
N GLN A 385 -11.35 -4.70 -18.94
CA GLN A 385 -10.37 -4.23 -19.92
C GLN A 385 -10.33 -5.14 -21.15
N ILE A 386 -10.36 -6.45 -20.96
CA ILE A 386 -10.40 -7.45 -22.03
C ILE A 386 -11.65 -7.25 -22.91
N ASN A 387 -12.82 -7.03 -22.30
CA ASN A 387 -14.06 -6.75 -23.03
C ASN A 387 -14.00 -5.43 -23.81
N GLN A 388 -13.35 -4.40 -23.25
CA GLN A 388 -13.10 -3.14 -23.97
C GLN A 388 -12.14 -3.30 -25.15
N ILE A 389 -11.15 -4.19 -25.04
CA ILE A 389 -10.25 -4.53 -26.16
C ILE A 389 -11.05 -5.27 -27.25
N ASN A 390 -11.79 -6.32 -26.86
CA ASN A 390 -12.56 -7.17 -27.78
C ASN A 390 -13.66 -6.42 -28.55
N SER A 391 -14.28 -5.41 -27.93
CA SER A 391 -15.29 -4.55 -28.57
C SER A 391 -14.71 -3.55 -29.58
N LYS A 392 -13.42 -3.23 -29.48
CA LYS A 392 -12.73 -2.28 -30.39
C LYS A 392 -12.03 -2.96 -31.57
N THR A 393 -11.95 -4.29 -31.57
CA THR A 393 -11.13 -5.06 -32.51
C THR A 393 -11.94 -5.66 -33.66
N TYR A 394 -11.88 -5.01 -34.83
CA TYR A 394 -12.23 -5.64 -36.11
C TYR A 394 -11.00 -5.90 -37.02
N PHE A 395 -9.80 -5.37 -36.73
CA PHE A 395 -8.66 -5.42 -37.68
C PHE A 395 -7.24 -5.26 -37.07
N ILE A 396 -6.88 -5.94 -35.97
CA ILE A 396 -5.52 -5.79 -35.38
C ILE A 396 -4.80 -7.13 -35.23
N ASN A 397 -3.58 -7.22 -35.79
CA ASN A 397 -2.72 -8.42 -35.80
C ASN A 397 -1.91 -8.64 -34.49
N ASN A 398 -2.00 -7.73 -33.51
CA ASN A 398 -1.26 -7.79 -32.22
C ASN A 398 -2.22 -7.84 -31.00
N LEU A 399 -3.18 -8.77 -30.98
CA LEU A 399 -4.09 -8.94 -29.84
C LEU A 399 -3.36 -9.32 -28.53
N GLN A 400 -2.25 -10.06 -28.65
CA GLN A 400 -1.53 -10.61 -27.51
C GLN A 400 -0.80 -9.53 -26.69
N GLU A 401 -0.16 -8.55 -27.34
CA GLU A 401 0.48 -7.40 -26.66
C GLU A 401 -0.56 -6.54 -25.90
N LEU A 402 -1.79 -6.43 -26.43
CA LEU A 402 -2.86 -5.69 -25.78
C LEU A 402 -3.38 -6.42 -24.53
N TYR A 403 -3.49 -7.75 -24.58
CA TYR A 403 -3.83 -8.55 -23.40
C TYR A 403 -2.73 -8.52 -22.32
N GLU A 404 -1.46 -8.55 -22.71
CA GLU A 404 -0.33 -8.35 -21.78
C GLU A 404 -0.37 -6.96 -21.13
N SER A 405 -0.70 -5.91 -21.89
CA SER A 405 -0.87 -4.56 -21.34
C SER A 405 -2.02 -4.45 -20.33
N ALA A 406 -3.06 -5.27 -20.48
CA ALA A 406 -4.18 -5.32 -19.53
C ALA A 406 -3.78 -6.00 -18.22
N LEU A 407 -2.97 -7.07 -18.28
CA LEU A 407 -2.38 -7.72 -17.10
C LEU A 407 -1.49 -6.75 -16.31
N GLU A 408 -0.63 -5.99 -17.01
CA GLU A 408 0.22 -5.00 -16.37
C GLU A 408 -0.58 -3.91 -15.64
N LYS A 409 -1.64 -3.39 -16.27
CA LYS A 409 -2.54 -2.39 -15.66
C LYS A 409 -3.31 -2.93 -14.47
N ALA A 410 -3.70 -4.20 -14.50
CA ALA A 410 -4.34 -4.87 -13.38
C ALA A 410 -3.35 -5.31 -12.28
N GLN A 411 -2.05 -5.10 -12.46
CA GLN A 411 -1.00 -5.54 -11.55
C GLN A 411 -0.98 -7.06 -11.29
N ILE A 412 -1.53 -7.86 -12.20
CA ILE A 412 -1.55 -9.32 -12.11
C ILE A 412 -0.49 -9.89 -13.05
N THR A 413 0.28 -10.89 -12.58
CA THR A 413 1.15 -11.67 -13.46
C THR A 413 0.47 -12.97 -13.89
N PRO A 414 0.88 -13.55 -15.03
CA PRO A 414 0.43 -14.86 -15.47
C PRO A 414 0.49 -15.93 -14.37
N GLU A 415 1.58 -15.96 -13.59
CA GLU A 415 1.80 -16.95 -12.52
C GLU A 415 0.80 -16.77 -11.37
N ILE A 416 0.57 -15.53 -10.92
CA ILE A 416 -0.40 -15.25 -9.86
C ILE A 416 -1.80 -15.66 -10.29
N LEU A 417 -2.15 -15.39 -11.55
CA LEU A 417 -3.44 -15.78 -12.09
C LEU A 417 -3.58 -17.31 -12.11
N THR A 418 -2.54 -18.05 -12.48
CA THR A 418 -2.57 -19.52 -12.38
C THR A 418 -2.77 -20.00 -10.96
N ILE A 419 -2.06 -19.44 -9.98
CA ILE A 419 -2.18 -19.82 -8.57
C ILE A 419 -3.60 -19.55 -8.06
N ILE A 420 -4.20 -18.41 -8.42
CA ILE A 420 -5.58 -18.07 -8.04
C ILE A 420 -6.55 -19.14 -8.54
N PHE A 421 -6.52 -19.45 -9.84
CA PHE A 421 -7.44 -20.42 -10.41
C PHE A 421 -7.13 -21.85 -9.96
N GLU A 422 -5.87 -22.23 -9.78
CA GLU A 422 -5.46 -23.51 -9.20
C GLU A 422 -6.07 -23.72 -7.81
N CYS A 423 -5.95 -22.74 -6.92
CA CYS A 423 -6.52 -22.82 -5.58
C CYS A 423 -8.06 -22.84 -5.63
N LEU A 424 -8.70 -22.01 -6.45
CA LEU A 424 -10.16 -21.95 -6.52
C LEU A 424 -10.80 -23.18 -7.17
N LEU A 425 -10.13 -23.81 -8.14
CA LEU A 425 -10.63 -25.00 -8.83
C LEU A 425 -10.38 -26.30 -8.06
N THR A 426 -9.38 -26.34 -7.17
CA THR A 426 -9.09 -27.50 -6.32
C THR A 426 -9.92 -27.53 -5.03
N GLU A 427 -10.49 -26.39 -4.63
CA GLU A 427 -11.31 -26.32 -3.42
C GLU A 427 -12.61 -27.14 -3.54
N PRO A 428 -12.99 -27.86 -2.47
CA PRO A 428 -14.12 -28.76 -2.52
C PRO A 428 -15.45 -28.01 -2.68
N PRO A 429 -16.43 -28.62 -3.37
CA PRO A 429 -17.64 -27.95 -3.85
C PRO A 429 -18.59 -27.44 -2.76
N TYR A 430 -18.37 -27.77 -1.49
CA TYR A 430 -19.18 -27.31 -0.35
C TYR A 430 -18.70 -25.97 0.24
N ASN A 431 -17.46 -25.54 -0.03
CA ASN A 431 -16.92 -24.27 0.48
C ASN A 431 -17.31 -23.06 -0.39
N LEU A 432 -17.75 -23.30 -1.63
CA LEU A 432 -18.06 -22.28 -2.63
C LEU A 432 -19.56 -22.21 -2.93
N SER A 433 -20.12 -21.01 -2.92
CA SER A 433 -21.52 -20.77 -3.32
C SER A 433 -21.74 -21.14 -4.79
N GLU A 434 -22.97 -21.51 -5.17
CA GLU A 434 -23.30 -21.80 -6.57
C GLU A 434 -23.02 -20.61 -7.50
N ILE A 435 -23.29 -19.39 -7.02
CA ILE A 435 -23.07 -18.14 -7.76
C ILE A 435 -21.58 -17.94 -8.03
N ASN A 436 -20.72 -18.10 -7.01
CA ASN A 436 -19.27 -17.93 -7.19
C ASN A 436 -18.68 -19.02 -8.07
N ARG A 437 -19.22 -20.24 -8.06
CA ARG A 437 -18.80 -21.32 -8.97
C ARG A 437 -19.13 -21.02 -10.42
N GLN A 438 -20.33 -20.52 -10.70
CA GLN A 438 -20.72 -20.13 -12.05
C GLN A 438 -19.83 -18.99 -12.56
N LYS A 439 -19.65 -17.93 -11.76
CA LYS A 439 -18.75 -16.82 -12.09
C LYS A 439 -17.31 -17.31 -12.34
N LEU A 440 -16.76 -18.13 -11.44
CA LEU A 440 -15.43 -18.72 -11.60
C LEU A 440 -15.28 -19.47 -12.93
N GLN A 441 -16.25 -20.31 -13.29
CA GLN A 441 -16.21 -21.08 -14.54
C GLN A 441 -16.31 -20.19 -15.78
N GLU A 442 -17.12 -19.14 -15.75
CA GLU A 442 -17.25 -18.17 -16.84
C GLU A 442 -15.96 -17.35 -17.01
N GLN A 443 -15.45 -16.78 -15.91
CA GLN A 443 -14.20 -16.02 -15.91
C GLN A 443 -13.02 -16.88 -16.39
N TYR A 444 -12.90 -18.11 -15.88
CA TYR A 444 -11.82 -19.03 -16.26
C TYR A 444 -11.84 -19.35 -17.76
N LYS A 445 -13.01 -19.58 -18.35
CA LYS A 445 -13.16 -19.80 -19.81
C LYS A 445 -12.64 -18.60 -20.60
N ILE A 446 -13.10 -17.38 -20.26
CA ILE A 446 -12.70 -16.15 -20.97
C ILE A 446 -11.19 -15.92 -20.85
N ILE A 447 -10.63 -16.14 -19.66
CA ILE A 447 -9.21 -15.93 -19.38
C ILE A 447 -8.35 -16.95 -20.11
N ILE A 448 -8.76 -18.22 -20.19
CA ILE A 448 -8.07 -19.23 -21.00
C ILE A 448 -8.10 -18.88 -22.49
N GLU A 449 -9.24 -18.41 -23.01
CA GLU A 449 -9.37 -18.00 -24.41
C GLU A 449 -8.43 -16.83 -24.74
N CYS A 450 -8.23 -15.89 -23.80
CA CYS A 450 -7.34 -14.74 -23.98
C CYS A 450 -5.86 -15.08 -23.72
N PHE A 451 -5.59 -16.01 -22.79
CA PHE A 451 -4.24 -16.42 -22.38
C PHE A 451 -4.10 -17.95 -22.43
N PRO A 452 -3.92 -18.55 -23.62
CA PRO A 452 -3.80 -20.00 -23.77
C PRO A 452 -2.63 -20.59 -23.01
N GLN A 453 -1.59 -19.78 -22.75
CA GLN A 453 -0.38 -20.14 -21.99
C GLN A 453 -0.67 -20.41 -20.51
N LEU A 454 -1.80 -19.93 -19.98
CA LEU A 454 -2.23 -20.14 -18.59
C LEU A 454 -2.91 -21.49 -18.37
N ASN A 455 -3.17 -22.26 -19.43
CA ASN A 455 -3.63 -23.66 -19.34
C ASN A 455 -2.59 -24.62 -18.73
N GLY A 456 -1.45 -24.11 -18.23
CA GLY A 456 -0.30 -24.90 -17.82
C GLY A 456 -0.43 -25.76 -16.55
N ARG A 457 -1.33 -25.47 -15.59
CA ARG A 457 -1.64 -26.32 -14.41
C ARG A 457 -3.04 -25.89 -13.90
N ILE A 458 -4.09 -26.71 -13.76
CA ILE A 458 -4.22 -28.14 -13.44
C ILE A 458 -5.36 -28.75 -14.26
N ASN A 459 -5.01 -29.61 -15.22
CA ASN A 459 -5.79 -30.82 -15.44
C ASN A 459 -4.79 -31.98 -15.39
N PRO A 460 -4.88 -32.90 -14.41
CA PRO A 460 -3.97 -34.05 -14.33
C PRO A 460 -3.94 -34.86 -15.62
N GLN A 461 -5.01 -34.83 -16.42
CA GLN A 461 -5.07 -35.48 -17.73
C GLN A 461 -4.17 -34.78 -18.76
N ILE A 462 -4.17 -33.44 -18.83
CA ILE A 462 -3.33 -32.66 -19.76
C ILE A 462 -1.84 -32.85 -19.42
N GLN A 463 -1.48 -32.86 -18.14
CA GLN A 463 -0.10 -33.14 -17.73
C GLN A 463 0.34 -34.56 -18.08
N GLN A 464 -0.56 -35.54 -18.02
CA GLN A 464 -0.25 -36.90 -18.47
C GLN A 464 -0.06 -36.95 -19.98
N ILE A 465 -0.87 -36.21 -20.74
CA ILE A 465 -0.76 -36.09 -22.20
C ILE A 465 0.57 -35.46 -22.60
N GLU A 466 0.95 -34.32 -22.00
CA GLU A 466 2.23 -33.64 -22.26
C GLU A 466 3.43 -34.50 -21.85
N LYS A 467 3.35 -35.19 -20.69
CA LYS A 467 4.40 -36.12 -20.27
C LYS A 467 4.57 -37.26 -21.26
N LYS A 468 3.47 -37.85 -21.76
CA LYS A 468 3.51 -38.90 -22.78
C LYS A 468 4.14 -38.39 -24.09
N ALA A 469 3.71 -37.21 -24.56
CA ALA A 469 4.25 -36.57 -25.77
C ALA A 469 5.76 -36.28 -25.65
N ASN A 470 6.18 -35.65 -24.55
CA ASN A 470 7.58 -35.33 -24.29
C ASN A 470 8.45 -36.58 -24.17
N THR A 471 7.95 -37.66 -23.56
CA THR A 471 8.67 -38.93 -23.48
C THR A 471 8.95 -39.50 -24.88
N GLN A 472 7.96 -39.45 -25.78
CA GLN A 472 8.15 -39.90 -27.17
C GLN A 472 9.17 -39.03 -27.93
N PHE A 473 9.14 -37.70 -27.77
CA PHE A 473 10.15 -36.83 -28.39
C PHE A 473 11.54 -37.06 -27.80
N GLN A 474 11.67 -37.23 -26.49
CA GLN A 474 12.94 -37.55 -25.85
C GLN A 474 13.54 -38.85 -26.37
N GLN A 475 12.73 -39.90 -26.51
CA GLN A 475 13.16 -41.18 -27.11
C GLN A 475 13.60 -40.99 -28.57
N LEU A 476 12.92 -40.14 -29.33
CA LEU A 476 13.28 -39.86 -30.72
C LEU A 476 14.60 -39.10 -30.84
N TYR A 477 14.77 -37.99 -30.11
CA TYR A 477 15.98 -37.16 -30.19
C TYR A 477 17.20 -37.80 -29.53
N SER A 478 17.01 -38.65 -28.51
CA SER A 478 18.06 -39.51 -27.95
C SER A 478 18.43 -40.69 -28.87
N LYS A 479 17.70 -40.88 -29.98
CA LYS A 479 17.86 -41.97 -30.96
C LYS A 479 17.60 -43.36 -30.39
N GLU A 480 16.80 -43.47 -29.32
CA GLU A 480 16.31 -44.75 -28.80
C GLU A 480 15.29 -45.39 -29.74
N ILE A 481 14.49 -44.57 -30.42
CA ILE A 481 13.55 -44.99 -31.47
C ILE A 481 13.91 -44.35 -32.81
N SER A 482 13.61 -45.06 -33.91
CA SER A 482 13.79 -44.52 -35.26
C SER A 482 12.63 -43.59 -35.68
N ILE A 483 12.84 -42.77 -36.71
CA ILE A 483 11.76 -41.94 -37.30
C ILE A 483 10.62 -42.84 -37.78
N GLU A 484 10.91 -43.99 -38.40
CA GLU A 484 9.89 -44.94 -38.86
C GLU A 484 9.02 -45.44 -37.70
N GLN A 485 9.65 -45.86 -36.60
CA GLN A 485 8.95 -46.31 -35.38
C GLN A 485 8.11 -45.18 -34.77
N PHE A 486 8.63 -43.95 -34.76
CA PHE A 486 7.90 -42.79 -34.25
C PHE A 486 6.68 -42.45 -35.11
N ILE A 487 6.80 -42.54 -36.44
CA ILE A 487 5.68 -42.36 -37.38
C ILE A 487 4.62 -43.46 -37.20
N ASP A 488 5.04 -44.71 -36.98
CA ASP A 488 4.11 -45.81 -36.67
C ASP A 488 3.37 -45.56 -35.35
N ASN A 489 4.06 -45.08 -34.32
CA ASN A 489 3.45 -44.69 -33.05
C ASN A 489 2.43 -43.56 -33.24
N LEU A 490 2.76 -42.51 -33.99
CA LEU A 490 1.82 -41.42 -34.31
C LEU A 490 0.61 -41.92 -35.09
N ASN A 491 0.81 -42.84 -36.04
CA ASN A 491 -0.27 -43.47 -36.80
C ASN A 491 -1.21 -44.28 -35.88
N ASN A 492 -0.65 -45.00 -34.90
CA ASN A 492 -1.42 -45.77 -33.93
C ASN A 492 -2.22 -44.85 -33.00
N LEU A 493 -1.60 -43.77 -32.49
CA LEU A 493 -2.28 -42.78 -31.65
C LEU A 493 -3.46 -42.13 -32.38
N ARG A 494 -3.25 -41.75 -33.65
CA ARG A 494 -4.29 -41.13 -34.48
C ARG A 494 -5.45 -42.08 -34.84
N LYS A 495 -5.19 -43.37 -35.00
CA LYS A 495 -6.22 -44.37 -35.32
C LYS A 495 -6.88 -44.96 -34.07
N SER A 496 -6.39 -44.60 -32.87
CA SER A 496 -6.92 -45.11 -31.62
C SER A 496 -8.36 -44.63 -31.40
N ASN A 497 -9.19 -45.51 -30.85
CA ASN A 497 -10.56 -45.17 -30.42
C ASN A 497 -10.59 -44.47 -29.04
N ILE A 498 -9.43 -44.34 -28.39
CA ILE A 498 -9.29 -43.68 -27.09
C ILE A 498 -9.12 -42.18 -27.34
N LYS A 499 -9.93 -41.35 -26.67
CA LYS A 499 -9.85 -39.88 -26.79
C LYS A 499 -8.49 -39.34 -26.36
N GLU A 500 -7.95 -39.85 -25.26
CA GLU A 500 -6.62 -39.46 -24.73
C GLU A 500 -5.50 -39.65 -25.76
N ASP A 501 -5.49 -40.77 -26.50
CA ASP A 501 -4.46 -41.05 -27.50
C ASP A 501 -4.52 -40.05 -28.67
N ASN A 502 -5.74 -39.68 -29.09
CA ASN A 502 -5.93 -38.66 -30.13
C ASN A 502 -5.51 -37.27 -29.65
N GLU A 503 -5.69 -36.96 -28.37
CA GLU A 503 -5.21 -35.72 -27.74
C GLU A 503 -3.68 -35.70 -27.63
N VAL A 504 -3.04 -36.83 -27.31
CA VAL A 504 -1.56 -36.98 -27.36
C VAL A 504 -1.06 -36.75 -28.78
N PHE A 505 -1.71 -37.35 -29.79
CA PHE A 505 -1.36 -37.11 -31.19
C PHE A 505 -1.45 -35.62 -31.56
N ALA A 506 -2.55 -34.97 -31.21
CA ALA A 506 -2.73 -33.54 -31.47
C ALA A 506 -1.65 -32.69 -30.78
N CYS A 507 -1.38 -32.95 -29.50
CA CYS A 507 -0.35 -32.29 -28.70
C CYS A 507 1.05 -32.45 -29.32
N MET A 508 1.38 -33.63 -29.83
CA MET A 508 2.66 -33.87 -30.51
C MET A 508 2.79 -33.05 -31.80
N ILE A 509 1.74 -32.98 -32.62
CA ILE A 509 1.77 -32.20 -33.87
C ILE A 509 1.83 -30.69 -33.58
N THR A 510 1.06 -30.19 -32.62
CA THR A 510 1.07 -28.76 -32.25
C THR A 510 2.38 -28.37 -31.60
N GLY A 511 2.92 -29.18 -30.70
CA GLY A 511 4.22 -28.93 -30.05
C GLY A 511 5.35 -28.84 -31.08
N LEU A 512 5.36 -29.72 -32.08
CA LEU A 512 6.33 -29.69 -33.16
C LEU A 512 6.24 -28.40 -34.02
N LEU A 513 5.03 -27.87 -34.23
CA LEU A 513 4.83 -26.60 -34.93
C LEU A 513 5.26 -25.39 -34.08
N GLU A 514 4.91 -25.38 -32.80
CA GLU A 514 5.25 -24.30 -31.88
C GLU A 514 6.77 -24.19 -31.65
N GLU A 515 7.48 -25.32 -31.66
CA GLU A 515 8.95 -25.36 -31.56
C GLU A 515 9.66 -24.67 -32.73
N CYS A 516 8.98 -24.43 -33.86
CA CYS A 516 9.57 -23.79 -35.04
C CYS A 516 10.10 -22.37 -34.76
N ARG A 517 9.55 -21.67 -33.76
CA ARG A 517 10.02 -20.34 -33.35
C ARG A 517 11.42 -20.38 -32.72
N PHE A 518 11.85 -21.53 -32.22
CA PHE A 518 13.15 -21.71 -31.56
C PHE A 518 14.21 -22.33 -32.48
N HIS A 519 13.88 -22.71 -33.72
CA HIS A 519 14.80 -23.37 -34.66
C HIS A 519 16.08 -22.57 -34.97
N ASP A 520 16.11 -21.25 -34.76
CA ASP A 520 17.35 -20.47 -34.88
C ASP A 520 18.38 -20.83 -33.80
N GLN A 521 17.94 -21.28 -32.64
CA GLN A 521 18.79 -21.68 -31.50
C GLN A 521 19.19 -23.16 -31.55
N TYR A 522 18.55 -23.97 -32.40
CA TYR A 522 18.81 -25.41 -32.47
C TYR A 522 20.23 -25.69 -32.96
N PRO A 523 20.94 -26.68 -32.40
CA PRO A 523 22.17 -27.15 -33.00
C PRO A 523 21.89 -27.77 -34.38
N TYR A 524 22.92 -27.76 -35.23
CA TYR A 524 22.77 -28.09 -36.65
C TYR A 524 22.20 -29.51 -36.86
N SER A 525 22.73 -30.53 -36.16
CA SER A 525 22.30 -31.93 -36.28
C SER A 525 20.82 -32.14 -35.97
N GLU A 526 20.33 -31.51 -34.90
CA GLU A 526 18.98 -31.63 -34.39
C GLU A 526 18.01 -30.94 -35.33
N LEU A 527 18.38 -29.78 -35.88
CA LEU A 527 17.57 -29.10 -36.89
C LEU A 527 17.41 -29.96 -38.15
N ILE A 528 18.49 -30.51 -38.68
CA ILE A 528 18.44 -31.40 -39.87
C ILE A 528 17.58 -32.64 -39.59
N PHE A 529 17.69 -33.21 -38.40
CA PHE A 529 16.89 -34.36 -37.97
C PHE A 529 15.39 -34.02 -37.85
N THR A 530 15.04 -32.85 -37.29
CA THR A 530 13.67 -32.35 -37.29
C THR A 530 13.14 -32.15 -38.72
N GLY A 531 13.98 -31.69 -39.66
CA GLY A 531 13.61 -31.59 -41.07
C GLY A 531 13.21 -32.95 -41.67
N GLN A 532 13.97 -34.01 -41.39
CA GLN A 532 13.61 -35.37 -41.82
C GLN A 532 12.28 -35.82 -41.22
N LEU A 533 12.04 -35.53 -39.95
CA LEU A 533 10.78 -35.84 -39.27
C LEU A 533 9.58 -35.11 -39.92
N PHE A 534 9.71 -33.83 -40.25
CA PHE A 534 8.66 -33.08 -40.98
C PHE A 534 8.29 -33.76 -42.29
N GLY A 535 9.30 -34.13 -43.09
CA GLY A 535 9.10 -34.84 -44.36
C GLY A 535 8.39 -36.18 -44.17
N ALA A 536 8.82 -36.96 -43.19
CA ALA A 536 8.21 -38.26 -42.87
C ALA A 536 6.74 -38.15 -42.42
N ILE A 537 6.40 -37.13 -41.60
CA ILE A 537 5.02 -36.87 -41.16
C ILE A 537 4.11 -36.57 -42.37
N ILE A 538 4.59 -35.73 -43.29
CA ILE A 538 3.86 -35.42 -44.52
C ILE A 538 3.73 -36.66 -45.40
N ASN A 539 4.82 -37.43 -45.59
CA ASN A 539 4.80 -38.62 -46.44
C ASN A 539 3.81 -39.67 -45.91
N ALA A 540 3.77 -39.88 -44.59
CA ALA A 540 2.91 -40.85 -43.93
C ALA A 540 1.43 -40.46 -43.84
N GLN A 541 1.00 -39.34 -44.44
CA GLN A 541 -0.39 -38.88 -44.41
C GLN A 541 -0.93 -38.70 -42.98
N LEU A 542 -0.10 -38.24 -42.05
CA LEU A 542 -0.52 -38.03 -40.66
C LEU A 542 -1.35 -36.75 -40.49
N ILE A 543 -1.11 -35.74 -41.31
CA ILE A 543 -1.72 -34.40 -41.24
C ILE A 543 -2.48 -34.04 -42.51
N PHE A 544 -3.58 -33.28 -42.38
CA PHE A 544 -4.49 -32.90 -43.48
C PHE A 544 -4.89 -31.42 -43.35
N GLN A 545 -5.42 -30.84 -44.44
CA GLN A 545 -6.04 -29.51 -44.46
C GLN A 545 -5.12 -28.43 -43.85
N LYS A 546 -5.57 -27.76 -42.76
CA LYS A 546 -4.88 -26.63 -42.14
C LYS A 546 -3.48 -27.00 -41.62
N PRO A 547 -3.28 -28.02 -40.76
CA PRO A 547 -1.93 -28.45 -40.36
C PRO A 547 -1.00 -28.74 -41.53
N LEU A 548 -1.48 -29.42 -42.56
CA LEU A 548 -0.66 -29.71 -43.75
C LEU A 548 -0.22 -28.43 -44.48
N ALA A 549 -1.12 -27.46 -44.64
CA ALA A 549 -0.79 -26.17 -45.24
C ALA A 549 0.31 -25.45 -44.44
N ILE A 550 0.19 -25.41 -43.11
CA ILE A 550 1.19 -24.78 -42.22
C ILE A 550 2.56 -25.47 -42.35
N PHE A 551 2.61 -26.80 -42.35
CA PHE A 551 3.87 -27.54 -42.54
C PHE A 551 4.54 -27.18 -43.86
N LEU A 552 3.79 -27.17 -44.96
CA LEU A 552 4.31 -26.81 -46.28
C LEU A 552 4.76 -25.34 -46.34
N GLU A 553 4.02 -24.43 -45.72
CA GLU A 553 4.40 -23.01 -45.63
C GLU A 553 5.70 -22.81 -44.85
N ILE A 554 5.89 -23.50 -43.72
CA ILE A 554 7.12 -23.43 -42.92
C ILE A 554 8.32 -23.93 -43.74
N VAL A 555 8.19 -25.10 -44.38
CA VAL A 555 9.24 -25.67 -45.23
C VAL A 555 9.60 -24.67 -46.34
N LEU A 556 8.60 -24.06 -46.98
CA LEU A 556 8.79 -23.09 -48.07
C LEU A 556 9.39 -21.76 -47.61
N ASP A 557 8.99 -21.22 -46.45
CA ASP A 557 9.61 -20.01 -45.90
C ASP A 557 11.09 -20.24 -45.58
N TYR A 558 11.41 -21.42 -45.06
CA TYR A 558 12.79 -21.79 -44.74
C TYR A 558 13.65 -21.94 -46.01
N CYS A 559 13.07 -22.31 -47.15
CA CYS A 559 13.74 -22.30 -48.46
C CYS A 559 14.19 -20.90 -48.91
N LYS A 560 13.64 -19.82 -48.34
CA LYS A 560 13.96 -18.42 -48.68
C LYS A 560 15.06 -17.82 -47.79
N ARG A 561 15.63 -18.59 -46.84
CA ARG A 561 16.59 -18.09 -45.83
C ARG A 561 18.01 -18.58 -46.11
N ASN A 562 19.00 -17.70 -46.19
CA ASN A 562 20.42 -18.07 -46.41
C ASN A 562 21.14 -18.65 -45.16
N ASN A 563 20.56 -19.62 -44.45
CA ASN A 563 21.19 -20.25 -43.27
C ASN A 563 20.86 -21.76 -43.20
N LYS A 564 21.22 -22.40 -42.07
CA LYS A 564 20.94 -23.82 -41.77
C LYS A 564 19.48 -24.27 -42.00
N LYS A 565 18.52 -23.34 -42.09
CA LYS A 565 17.11 -23.63 -42.39
C LYS A 565 16.88 -24.08 -43.83
N ILE A 566 17.69 -23.70 -44.81
CA ILE A 566 17.59 -24.28 -46.17
C ILE A 566 17.82 -25.79 -46.11
N GLU A 567 18.78 -26.25 -45.33
CA GLU A 567 19.12 -27.67 -45.25
C GLU A 567 18.07 -28.49 -44.50
N PHE A 568 17.41 -27.88 -43.49
CA PHE A 568 16.18 -28.40 -42.92
C PHE A 568 15.14 -28.66 -44.02
N SER A 569 14.88 -27.65 -44.87
CA SER A 569 13.87 -27.76 -45.92
C SER A 569 14.23 -28.84 -46.94
N ILE A 570 15.50 -28.97 -47.32
CA ILE A 570 15.96 -30.03 -48.23
C ILE A 570 15.67 -31.40 -47.64
N LYS A 571 15.97 -31.63 -46.35
CA LYS A 571 15.65 -32.90 -45.69
C LYS A 571 14.16 -33.16 -45.57
N ALA A 572 13.36 -32.14 -45.32
CA ALA A 572 11.90 -32.27 -45.30
C ALA A 572 11.35 -32.64 -46.68
N ILE A 573 11.82 -31.97 -47.74
CA ILE A 573 11.42 -32.23 -49.14
C ILE A 573 11.82 -33.64 -49.57
N ASP A 574 13.05 -34.07 -49.24
CA ASP A 574 13.54 -35.42 -49.52
C ASP A 574 12.72 -36.48 -48.78
N GLY A 575 12.32 -36.21 -47.53
CA GLY A 575 11.48 -37.10 -46.73
C GLY A 575 10.04 -37.25 -47.25
N MET A 576 9.52 -36.28 -48.02
CA MET A 576 8.18 -36.34 -48.63
C MET A 576 8.20 -36.58 -50.15
N ASN A 577 9.34 -37.01 -50.70
CA ASN A 577 9.56 -37.13 -52.15
C ASN A 577 8.50 -37.98 -52.87
N ASP A 578 8.05 -39.07 -52.22
CA ASP A 578 7.05 -39.96 -52.80
C ASP A 578 5.72 -39.28 -53.07
N ARG A 579 5.39 -38.21 -52.35
CA ARG A 579 4.09 -37.50 -52.41
C ARG A 579 4.19 -36.04 -52.83
N LEU A 580 5.39 -35.56 -53.16
CA LEU A 580 5.59 -34.19 -53.66
C LEU A 580 4.63 -33.85 -54.80
N TYR A 581 4.32 -34.82 -55.66
CA TYR A 581 3.44 -34.63 -56.81
C TYR A 581 2.01 -34.18 -56.46
N GLU A 582 1.57 -34.41 -55.23
CA GLU A 582 0.26 -34.00 -54.74
C GLU A 582 0.20 -32.49 -54.42
N PHE A 583 1.34 -31.79 -54.39
CA PHE A 583 1.46 -30.39 -53.99
C PHE A 583 2.05 -29.49 -55.09
N PRO A 584 1.38 -29.30 -56.25
CA PRO A 584 1.91 -28.48 -57.35
C PRO A 584 2.25 -27.03 -56.95
N ASN A 585 1.41 -26.40 -56.13
CA ASN A 585 1.64 -25.01 -55.70
C ASN A 585 2.87 -24.88 -54.79
N PHE A 586 3.12 -25.87 -53.94
CA PHE A 586 4.32 -25.91 -53.11
C PHE A 586 5.57 -26.07 -53.97
N ILE A 587 5.55 -27.01 -54.93
CA ILE A 587 6.64 -27.22 -55.88
C ILE A 587 6.92 -25.94 -56.69
N TYR A 588 5.88 -25.24 -57.16
CA TYR A 588 6.04 -23.95 -57.84
C TYR A 588 6.84 -22.96 -56.99
N GLY A 589 6.46 -22.80 -55.71
CA GLY A 589 7.15 -21.88 -54.81
C GLY A 589 8.58 -22.30 -54.42
N LEU A 590 8.95 -23.58 -54.58
CA LEU A 590 10.35 -24.01 -54.43
C LEU A 590 11.24 -23.40 -55.52
N PHE A 591 10.74 -23.24 -56.74
CA PHE A 591 11.53 -22.70 -57.85
C PHE A 591 11.75 -21.18 -57.77
N ASP A 592 10.87 -20.48 -57.03
CA ASP A 592 11.02 -19.05 -56.70
C ASP A 592 11.86 -18.83 -55.41
N SER A 593 12.45 -19.88 -54.85
CA SER A 593 13.22 -19.83 -53.60
C SER A 593 14.75 -19.82 -53.82
N GLN A 594 15.51 -19.62 -52.74
CA GLN A 594 16.98 -19.61 -52.79
C GLN A 594 17.58 -21.00 -53.05
N ILE A 595 16.80 -22.09 -52.93
CA ILE A 595 17.26 -23.45 -53.23
C ILE A 595 17.78 -23.56 -54.66
N LEU A 596 17.21 -22.81 -55.62
CA LEU A 596 17.71 -22.80 -57.00
C LEU A 596 19.18 -22.38 -57.08
N LEU A 597 19.61 -21.43 -56.25
CA LEU A 597 20.98 -20.92 -56.27
C LEU A 597 21.97 -21.93 -55.67
N PHE A 598 21.61 -22.53 -54.53
CA PHE A 598 22.54 -23.35 -53.73
C PHE A 598 22.45 -24.85 -54.04
N TYR A 599 21.28 -25.36 -54.41
CA TYR A 599 21.01 -26.79 -54.62
C TYR A 599 20.22 -27.06 -55.93
N PRO A 600 20.68 -26.57 -57.10
CA PRO A 600 19.97 -26.74 -58.36
C PRO A 600 19.89 -28.22 -58.82
N ASP A 601 20.88 -29.05 -58.48
CA ASP A 601 20.86 -30.48 -58.80
C ASP A 601 19.73 -31.23 -58.06
N PHE A 602 19.40 -30.79 -56.84
CA PHE A 602 18.31 -31.36 -56.06
C PHE A 602 16.95 -31.02 -56.68
N LEU A 603 16.75 -29.75 -57.06
CA LEU A 603 15.54 -29.32 -57.77
C LEU A 603 15.39 -30.02 -59.12
N LEU A 604 16.47 -30.25 -59.85
CA LEU A 604 16.43 -30.95 -61.14
C LEU A 604 15.92 -32.39 -60.98
N LYS A 605 16.31 -33.10 -59.92
CA LYS A 605 15.75 -34.43 -59.61
C LYS A 605 14.25 -34.38 -59.31
N ILE A 606 13.80 -33.34 -58.61
CA ILE A 606 12.36 -33.14 -58.34
C ILE A 606 11.61 -32.90 -59.65
N VAL A 607 12.15 -32.04 -60.53
CA VAL A 607 11.58 -31.78 -61.87
C VAL A 607 11.49 -33.08 -62.68
N GLU A 608 12.53 -33.90 -62.73
CA GLU A 608 12.51 -35.19 -63.42
C GLU A 608 11.46 -36.15 -62.86
N ASN A 609 11.28 -36.18 -61.53
CA ASN A 609 10.23 -36.96 -60.90
C ASN A 609 8.83 -36.43 -61.23
N CYS A 610 8.65 -35.11 -61.30
CA CYS A 610 7.40 -34.48 -61.74
C CYS A 610 7.04 -34.87 -63.17
N TYR A 611 8.02 -34.91 -64.09
CA TYR A 611 7.82 -35.41 -65.46
C TYR A 611 7.37 -36.86 -65.49
N LYS A 612 8.04 -37.76 -64.73
CA LYS A 612 7.67 -39.18 -64.66
C LYS A 612 6.25 -39.40 -64.15
N LYS A 613 5.76 -38.51 -63.29
CA LYS A 613 4.41 -38.56 -62.70
C LYS A 613 3.35 -37.80 -63.50
N GLY A 614 3.73 -37.10 -64.57
CA GLY A 614 2.81 -36.40 -65.47
C GLY A 614 2.10 -35.19 -64.86
N ILE A 615 2.76 -34.46 -63.97
CA ILE A 615 2.17 -33.29 -63.29
C ILE A 615 2.09 -32.09 -64.24
N ILE A 616 0.93 -31.44 -64.29
CA ILE A 616 0.72 -30.21 -65.05
C ILE A 616 0.68 -29.03 -64.07
N PHE A 617 1.55 -28.05 -64.27
CA PHE A 617 1.61 -26.82 -63.46
C PHE A 617 0.85 -25.70 -64.16
N ASN A 618 -0.17 -25.12 -63.52
CA ASN A 618 -0.94 -23.97 -64.02
C ASN A 618 -1.37 -24.05 -65.51
N ASN A 619 -1.73 -25.24 -65.99
CA ASN A 619 -2.09 -25.51 -67.40
C ASN A 619 -0.97 -25.21 -68.43
N ASP A 620 0.26 -24.93 -68.00
CA ASP A 620 1.42 -24.69 -68.86
C ASP A 620 2.33 -25.92 -68.88
N ILE A 621 2.22 -26.70 -69.96
CA ILE A 621 3.07 -27.87 -70.20
C ILE A 621 4.54 -27.46 -70.34
N GLN A 622 4.81 -26.23 -70.80
CA GLN A 622 6.15 -25.69 -71.02
C GLN A 622 6.82 -25.14 -69.75
N TYR A 623 6.09 -24.99 -68.65
CA TYR A 623 6.64 -24.37 -67.43
C TYR A 623 7.74 -25.23 -66.78
N LEU A 624 7.57 -26.56 -66.79
CA LEU A 624 8.60 -27.48 -66.31
C LEU A 624 9.87 -27.45 -67.18
N ASP A 625 9.73 -27.28 -68.50
CA ASP A 625 10.87 -27.18 -69.42
C ASP A 625 11.68 -25.91 -69.11
N GLN A 626 11.00 -24.79 -68.92
CA GLN A 626 11.65 -23.52 -68.53
C GLN A 626 12.37 -23.63 -67.18
N ILE A 627 11.81 -24.32 -66.20
CA ILE A 627 12.46 -24.54 -64.91
C ILE A 627 13.66 -25.46 -65.04
N LYS A 628 13.54 -26.54 -65.83
CA LYS A 628 14.65 -27.45 -66.10
C LYS A 628 15.83 -26.71 -66.71
N ASP A 629 15.58 -25.83 -67.67
CA ASP A 629 16.59 -24.96 -68.28
C ASP A 629 17.20 -23.99 -67.26
N LYS A 630 16.38 -23.38 -66.39
CA LYS A 630 16.88 -22.53 -65.29
C LYS A 630 17.82 -23.30 -64.35
N CYS A 631 17.46 -24.52 -63.96
CA CYS A 631 18.28 -25.37 -63.10
C CYS A 631 19.62 -25.72 -63.78
N LEU A 632 19.58 -26.15 -65.05
CA LEU A 632 20.78 -26.48 -65.84
C LEU A 632 21.70 -25.27 -66.02
N ASN A 633 21.13 -24.09 -66.30
CA ASN A 633 21.88 -22.85 -66.41
C ASN A 633 22.57 -22.49 -65.09
N GLN A 634 21.87 -22.62 -63.95
CA GLN A 634 22.46 -22.35 -62.65
C GLN A 634 23.56 -23.35 -62.27
N ILE A 635 23.41 -24.63 -62.62
CA ILE A 635 24.47 -25.65 -62.46
C ILE A 635 25.72 -25.25 -63.24
N ASN A 636 25.54 -24.79 -64.49
CA ASN A 636 26.65 -24.34 -65.33
C ASN A 636 27.33 -23.09 -64.76
N ILE A 637 26.56 -22.12 -64.25
CA ILE A 637 27.09 -20.94 -63.55
C ILE A 637 27.91 -21.34 -62.32
N ASN A 638 27.39 -22.23 -61.48
CA ASN A 638 28.09 -22.70 -60.28
C ASN A 638 29.39 -23.46 -60.65
N LYS A 639 29.38 -24.26 -61.73
CA LYS A 639 30.59 -24.92 -62.26
C LYS A 639 31.63 -23.91 -62.75
N MET A 640 31.21 -22.89 -63.51
CA MET A 640 32.11 -21.84 -64.00
C MET A 640 32.72 -21.02 -62.85
N GLN A 641 31.93 -20.65 -61.86
CA GLN A 641 32.41 -19.93 -60.67
C GLN A 641 33.40 -20.78 -59.85
N ASN A 642 33.15 -22.09 -59.71
CA ASN A 642 34.09 -23.00 -59.05
C ASN A 642 35.40 -23.16 -59.84
N ILE A 643 35.35 -23.16 -61.17
CA ILE A 643 36.56 -23.17 -62.02
C ILE A 643 37.34 -21.87 -61.83
N GLU A 644 36.69 -20.71 -61.86
CA GLU A 644 37.34 -19.41 -61.62
C GLU A 644 37.92 -19.31 -60.20
N ASN A 645 37.21 -19.78 -59.18
CA ASN A 645 37.68 -19.79 -57.81
C ASN A 645 38.87 -20.74 -57.62
N ASN A 646 38.83 -21.92 -58.26
CA ASN A 646 39.97 -22.82 -58.30
C ASN A 646 41.16 -22.22 -59.06
N GLN A 647 40.95 -21.56 -60.20
CA GLN A 647 42.01 -20.84 -60.91
C GLN A 647 42.60 -19.69 -60.07
N LYS A 648 41.78 -18.95 -59.33
CA LYS A 648 42.24 -17.94 -58.35
C LYS A 648 42.99 -18.56 -57.16
N PHE A 649 42.59 -19.75 -56.71
CA PHE A 649 43.29 -20.48 -55.66
C PHE A 649 44.64 -21.02 -56.14
N TYR A 650 44.70 -21.63 -57.33
CA TYR A 650 45.95 -22.12 -57.94
C TYR A 650 46.90 -20.99 -58.31
N SER A 651 46.42 -19.86 -58.83
CA SER A 651 47.25 -18.67 -59.09
C SER A 651 47.76 -17.97 -57.82
N ARG A 652 47.06 -18.11 -56.68
CA ARG A 652 47.54 -17.66 -55.37
C ARG A 652 48.52 -18.65 -54.72
N LYS A 653 48.37 -19.95 -54.95
CA LYS A 653 49.17 -21.00 -54.30
C LYS A 653 50.43 -21.40 -55.10
N PHE A 654 50.37 -21.29 -56.43
CA PHE A 654 51.52 -21.36 -57.32
C PHE A 654 51.60 -20.02 -58.04
N GLY A 655 52.56 -19.18 -57.67
CA GLY A 655 52.80 -17.94 -58.40
C GLY A 655 53.09 -18.25 -59.87
N LEU A 656 52.74 -17.34 -60.77
CA LEU A 656 53.04 -17.44 -62.22
C LEU A 656 54.48 -17.90 -62.54
N ILE A 657 55.42 -17.63 -61.62
CA ILE A 657 56.83 -18.03 -61.70
C ILE A 657 57.05 -19.55 -61.54
N ASP A 658 56.27 -20.24 -60.71
CA ASP A 658 56.44 -21.68 -60.46
C ASP A 658 55.81 -22.53 -61.57
N ILE A 659 54.71 -22.06 -62.15
CA ILE A 659 54.09 -22.68 -63.34
C ILE A 659 55.01 -22.54 -64.56
N LEU A 660 55.67 -21.38 -64.72
CA LEU A 660 56.66 -21.14 -65.79
C LEU A 660 57.98 -21.92 -65.58
N ARG A 661 58.31 -22.32 -64.33
CA ARG A 661 59.44 -23.23 -64.05
C ARG A 661 59.10 -24.70 -64.29
N PHE A 662 57.83 -25.10 -64.13
CA PHE A 662 57.40 -26.49 -64.34
C PHE A 662 57.17 -26.82 -65.82
N LEU A 663 56.83 -25.83 -66.65
CA LEU A 663 56.65 -25.97 -68.10
C LEU A 663 57.95 -25.84 -68.93
N LYS A 664 59.09 -25.58 -68.27
CA LYS A 664 60.40 -25.43 -68.88
C LYS A 664 61.30 -26.58 -68.47
#